data_AF-A0A2E7CYE8-F1
#
_entry.id   AF-A0A2E7CYE8-F1
#
_cell.length_a   1.000
_cell.length_b   1.000
_cell.length_c   1.000
_cell.angle_alpha   90.00
_cell.angle_beta   90.00
_cell.angle_gamma   90.00
#
_symmetry.space_group_name_H-M   'P 1'
#
loop_
_entity.id
_entity.type
_entity.pdbx_description
1 polymer ?
#
loop_
_entity_poly.entity_id
_entity_poly.type
_entity_poly.pdbx_seq_one_letter_code
_entity_poly.pdbx_strand_id
1 'polypeptide(L)'
;MPSTINGIGTRYVSKSNLNAREAACSVCNRNCTLNSYDTRLWFVVLFIPVIPLKRKRIIDMCSLCEYHYAVDADEWEMSKQLNVSGALEKFREQSSVEAALEVHGNLCGFQQFKEATEFREAAIQEFPEDADLLAGFAIQMDSFGQVDDATEFYQQAYDLRPDLPEARLGVAFRHLQSGELDDARKLLDFLEQPGAGQVYTMAPLEDLAAAYQQANRHQETLELCKHLIGEFPDVAQNYEFRKFVQRSEKAAGKTESILPSKEKSVRSFFDSKSGRSASWQRNAVIGAIILVLAAAGLAINNDSIRRGRTVHVINDLNEEVQLTIDGDAPVKIGFGRKELTLTEGTHTAKISGPVDEEFEFKIESNYFDRWFKNPAWVINVGGHGCLRLSTIYYSQRLQAPTSKLFVGQSFYEFADVDYVFESPPREIEVGSSVRTVTKTHLGSVSRPDGEIAQELESTVSLDRALMFVESRLARKQYDVSLISKYSLTIARSKQEQRAADFLKQYLDRKPISIPWHRAYQDLSVIDRDEVEADYAERLKKDPDNARLLYLNGRMVKGREKASQLFQRSIQADPKLSWPHYALGYAAASDGDWATCAKCIEAATELGFDKDLIIMLTHYALRATGRTDELIAKYRRDLAPLQKTGTVSHLWLLCDCLISQGNVEAAADGVKTYQARIPANLPGATSYREYIRRPFEYMTQDIKALKAPERWGQVEPMTTLHVYLVTDRIDLAMSQKELDAVRQGPFALLAISIALQHADRFDEAKEWRQKAIEALKSQRSDDRRRAAMLFEREAPPTSDELNSVVLHPTNKSLFLLAMGQVFPEKKDEFNKAAQQLTFVRLPPYLLVQMVAAAK
;
A
#
# COMPACT_ATOMS: atom_id res chain seq x y z
N MET A 1 14.79 -20.64 16.80
CA MET A 1 15.75 -19.64 17.33
C MET A 1 15.70 -18.41 16.44
N PRO A 2 15.87 -17.19 17.01
CA PRO A 2 15.96 -15.98 16.21
C PRO A 2 17.09 -16.09 15.19
N SER A 3 16.84 -15.63 13.97
CA SER A 3 17.81 -15.62 12.89
C SER A 3 17.70 -14.31 12.12
N THR A 4 18.83 -13.88 11.57
CA THR A 4 18.93 -12.67 10.75
C THR A 4 19.74 -12.96 9.50
N ILE A 5 19.28 -12.50 8.34
CA ILE A 5 20.02 -12.52 7.08
C ILE A 5 20.25 -11.07 6.69
N ASN A 6 21.52 -10.67 6.58
CA ASN A 6 21.95 -9.30 6.24
C ASN A 6 21.32 -8.21 7.13
N GLY A 7 21.17 -8.51 8.42
CA GLY A 7 20.63 -7.57 9.43
C GLY A 7 19.11 -7.46 9.47
N ILE A 8 18.37 -8.18 8.61
CA ILE A 8 16.91 -8.28 8.66
C ILE A 8 16.52 -9.65 9.20
N GLY A 9 15.65 -9.68 10.20
CA GLY A 9 15.17 -10.92 10.80
C GLY A 9 14.62 -10.71 12.20
N THR A 10 14.85 -11.66 13.10
CA THR A 10 14.37 -11.56 14.48
C THR A 10 15.50 -11.66 15.49
N ARG A 11 15.40 -10.94 16.61
CA ARG A 11 16.38 -10.96 17.72
C ARG A 11 15.68 -10.82 19.06
N TYR A 12 16.22 -11.47 20.11
CA TYR A 12 15.83 -11.17 21.48
C TYR A 12 16.47 -9.87 21.94
N VAL A 13 15.67 -9.00 22.54
CA VAL A 13 16.09 -7.68 23.01
C VAL A 13 15.59 -7.52 24.43
N SER A 14 16.46 -7.03 25.32
CA SER A 14 16.29 -6.94 26.77
C SER A 14 16.28 -8.29 27.50
N LYS A 15 16.73 -8.30 28.75
CA LYS A 15 16.64 -9.43 29.67
C LYS A 15 16.10 -8.92 31.01
N SER A 16 15.08 -9.56 31.56
CA SER A 16 14.53 -9.31 32.89
C SER A 16 14.22 -10.63 33.58
N ASN A 17 14.05 -10.63 34.92
CA ASN A 17 13.78 -11.85 35.70
C ASN A 17 14.79 -12.97 35.42
N LEU A 18 16.07 -12.59 35.34
CA LEU A 18 17.19 -13.49 35.07
C LEU A 18 17.44 -14.39 36.29
N ASN A 19 17.42 -15.69 36.05
CA ASN A 19 17.88 -16.71 36.96
C ASN A 19 19.00 -17.51 36.27
N ALA A 20 20.04 -17.85 37.03
CA ALA A 20 21.21 -18.59 36.54
C ALA A 20 21.49 -19.76 37.48
N ARG A 21 21.76 -20.94 36.91
CA ARG A 21 22.15 -22.15 37.66
C ARG A 21 23.32 -22.83 36.96
N GLU A 22 24.20 -23.47 37.72
CA GLU A 22 25.28 -24.29 37.17
C GLU A 22 24.80 -25.72 36.95
N ALA A 23 24.83 -26.20 35.70
CA ALA A 23 24.45 -27.56 35.37
C ALA A 23 25.02 -28.01 34.02
N ALA A 24 24.98 -29.32 33.75
CA ALA A 24 25.31 -29.86 32.44
C ALA A 24 24.22 -29.48 31.41
N CYS A 25 24.62 -28.90 30.29
CA CYS A 25 23.69 -28.60 29.20
C CYS A 25 23.20 -29.90 28.54
N SER A 26 21.87 -30.08 28.40
CA SER A 26 21.26 -31.29 27.81
C SER A 26 21.63 -31.56 26.34
N VAL A 27 22.17 -30.56 25.63
CA VAL A 27 22.55 -30.68 24.22
C VAL A 27 24.05 -30.90 24.04
N CYS A 28 24.89 -30.20 24.82
CA CYS A 28 26.35 -30.32 24.67
C CYS A 28 27.05 -31.09 25.79
N ASN A 29 26.31 -31.54 26.81
CA ASN A 29 26.77 -32.27 28.00
C ASN A 29 27.97 -31.65 28.73
N ARG A 30 28.18 -30.33 28.60
CA ARG A 30 29.21 -29.59 29.33
C ARG A 30 28.60 -28.85 30.51
N ASN A 31 29.29 -28.87 31.65
CA ASN A 31 28.93 -28.07 32.82
C ASN A 31 29.12 -26.59 32.50
N CYS A 32 28.07 -25.80 32.71
CA CYS A 32 28.03 -24.40 32.39
C CYS A 32 26.90 -23.69 33.12
N THR A 33 26.96 -22.36 33.11
CA THR A 33 25.86 -21.52 33.57
C THR A 33 24.68 -21.60 32.58
N LEU A 34 23.57 -22.16 33.04
CA LEU A 34 22.27 -22.17 32.36
C LEU A 34 21.48 -20.94 32.80
N ASN A 35 21.17 -20.06 31.84
CA ASN A 35 20.49 -18.80 32.09
C ASN A 35 19.03 -18.85 31.62
N SER A 36 18.11 -18.49 32.50
CA SER A 36 16.68 -18.36 32.20
C SER A 36 16.22 -16.94 32.46
N TYR A 37 15.52 -16.33 31.51
CA TYR A 37 15.12 -14.91 31.61
C TYR A 37 13.94 -14.60 30.71
N ASP A 38 13.24 -13.51 31.04
CA ASP A 38 12.22 -12.94 30.18
C ASP A 38 12.85 -11.98 29.19
N THR A 39 12.38 -12.03 27.95
CA THR A 39 12.83 -11.16 26.87
C THR A 39 11.67 -10.80 25.95
N ARG A 40 11.93 -9.91 25.00
CA ARG A 40 11.00 -9.65 23.90
C ARG A 40 11.68 -10.00 22.59
N LEU A 41 10.99 -10.78 21.77
CA LEU A 41 11.39 -11.03 20.39
C LEU A 41 11.02 -9.79 19.57
N TRP A 42 11.99 -9.22 18.87
CA TRP A 42 11.80 -8.09 17.98
C TRP A 42 12.10 -8.49 16.54
N PHE A 43 11.35 -7.92 15.61
CA PHE A 43 11.80 -7.83 14.23
C PHE A 43 12.84 -6.72 14.13
N VAL A 44 14.00 -7.06 13.58
CA VAL A 44 15.15 -6.16 13.45
C VAL A 44 15.40 -5.84 11.98
N VAL A 45 15.81 -4.61 11.71
CA VAL A 45 16.31 -4.14 10.41
C VAL A 45 17.65 -3.48 10.65
N LEU A 46 18.68 -3.89 9.91
CA LEU A 46 20.08 -3.51 10.18
C LEU A 46 20.49 -3.72 11.65
N PHE A 47 20.03 -4.82 12.27
CA PHE A 47 20.23 -5.16 13.69
C PHE A 47 19.59 -4.20 14.70
N ILE A 48 18.84 -3.20 14.26
CA ILE A 48 18.10 -2.27 15.12
C ILE A 48 16.72 -2.87 15.38
N PRO A 49 16.28 -3.02 16.64
CA PRO A 49 14.92 -3.46 16.97
C PRO A 49 13.89 -2.42 16.52
N VAL A 50 13.03 -2.78 15.57
CA VAL A 50 12.04 -1.85 15.00
C VAL A 50 10.63 -2.20 15.44
N ILE A 51 10.24 -3.48 15.41
CA ILE A 51 8.88 -3.92 15.75
C ILE A 51 8.92 -4.96 16.88
N PRO A 52 8.30 -4.70 18.04
CA PRO A 52 8.20 -5.70 19.10
C PRO A 52 7.19 -6.76 18.67
N LEU A 53 7.57 -8.03 18.70
CA LEU A 53 6.70 -9.15 18.33
C LEU A 53 6.00 -9.74 19.56
N LYS A 54 6.67 -10.63 20.29
CA LYS A 54 6.10 -11.35 21.44
C LYS A 54 7.06 -11.35 22.63
N ARG A 55 6.51 -11.41 23.85
CA ARG A 55 7.30 -11.69 25.06
C ARG A 55 7.62 -13.17 25.11
N LYS A 56 8.84 -13.53 25.53
CA LYS A 56 9.30 -14.91 25.60
C LYS A 56 10.04 -15.16 26.91
N ARG A 57 9.82 -16.33 27.51
CA ARG A 57 10.64 -16.87 28.59
C ARG A 57 11.67 -17.80 27.95
N ILE A 58 12.94 -17.44 28.10
CA ILE A 58 14.06 -18.31 27.75
C ILE A 58 14.35 -19.19 28.95
N ILE A 59 14.48 -20.50 28.71
CA ILE A 59 14.73 -21.51 29.73
C ILE A 59 16.03 -22.22 29.39
N ASP A 60 16.92 -22.28 30.38
CA ASP A 60 18.19 -23.01 30.35
C ASP A 60 19.07 -22.69 29.13
N MET A 61 19.30 -21.40 28.88
CA MET A 61 20.26 -20.98 27.87
C MET A 61 21.68 -21.30 28.30
N CYS A 62 22.29 -22.25 27.61
CA CYS A 62 23.67 -22.67 27.83
C CYS A 62 24.66 -21.54 27.50
N SER A 63 25.51 -21.17 28.45
CA SER A 63 26.55 -20.15 28.24
C SER A 63 27.66 -20.58 27.28
N LEU A 64 27.78 -21.88 26.97
CA LEU A 64 28.82 -22.42 26.09
C LEU A 64 28.37 -22.73 24.66
N CYS A 65 27.15 -23.21 24.45
CA CYS A 65 26.63 -23.54 23.11
C CYS A 65 25.43 -22.71 22.68
N GLU A 66 24.96 -21.79 23.54
CA GLU A 66 23.83 -20.88 23.31
C GLU A 66 22.47 -21.55 23.04
N TYR A 67 22.40 -22.89 23.10
CA TYR A 67 21.15 -23.62 23.00
C TYR A 67 20.23 -23.29 24.17
N HIS A 68 18.94 -23.13 23.89
CA HIS A 68 17.91 -22.79 24.87
C HIS A 68 16.53 -23.23 24.41
N TYR A 69 15.62 -23.42 25.37
CA TYR A 69 14.19 -23.52 25.11
C TYR A 69 13.55 -22.13 25.21
N ALA A 70 12.49 -21.89 24.44
CA ALA A 70 11.76 -20.62 24.46
C ALA A 70 10.26 -20.88 24.47
N VAL A 71 9.57 -20.35 25.47
CA VAL A 71 8.11 -20.43 25.62
C VAL A 71 7.50 -19.04 25.67
N ASP A 72 6.17 -18.95 25.52
CA ASP A 72 5.48 -17.67 25.68
C ASP A 72 5.54 -17.21 27.15
N ALA A 73 5.91 -15.95 27.38
CA ALA A 73 6.15 -15.46 28.73
C ALA A 73 4.86 -15.36 29.55
N ASP A 74 3.75 -14.99 28.92
CA ASP A 74 2.48 -14.79 29.62
C ASP A 74 1.83 -16.15 29.94
N GLU A 75 1.95 -17.14 29.03
CA GLU A 75 1.53 -18.54 29.28
C GLU A 75 2.38 -19.19 30.39
N TRP A 76 3.69 -18.94 30.41
CA TRP A 76 4.59 -19.42 31.46
C TRP A 76 4.21 -18.87 32.84
N GLU A 77 3.95 -17.56 32.94
CA GLU A 77 3.53 -16.92 34.19
C GLU A 77 2.17 -17.45 34.68
N MET A 78 1.22 -17.64 33.77
CA MET A 78 -0.08 -18.23 34.09
C MET A 78 0.06 -19.67 34.59
N SER A 79 0.89 -20.48 33.93
CA SER A 79 1.17 -21.86 34.34
C SER A 79 1.86 -21.93 35.70
N LYS A 80 2.85 -21.06 35.94
CA LYS A 80 3.49 -20.91 37.26
C LYS A 80 2.47 -20.60 38.33
N GLN A 81 1.64 -19.58 38.11
CA GLN A 81 0.63 -19.17 39.08
C GLN A 81 -0.35 -20.30 39.38
N LEU A 82 -0.84 -21.00 38.35
CA LEU A 82 -1.82 -22.08 38.51
C LEU A 82 -1.24 -23.28 39.28
N ASN A 83 -0.07 -23.78 38.88
CA ASN A 83 0.52 -24.98 39.46
C ASN A 83 1.05 -24.73 40.89
N VAL A 84 1.70 -23.58 41.13
CA VAL A 84 2.21 -23.25 42.47
C VAL A 84 1.05 -22.96 43.42
N SER A 85 0.03 -22.19 42.99
CA SER A 85 -1.13 -21.91 43.86
C SER A 85 -1.93 -23.18 44.14
N GLY A 86 -2.14 -24.03 43.13
CA GLY A 86 -2.85 -25.30 43.32
C GLY A 86 -2.13 -26.26 44.25
N ALA A 87 -0.80 -26.38 44.15
CA ALA A 87 -0.02 -27.19 45.09
C ALA A 87 -0.07 -26.60 46.51
N LEU A 88 0.05 -25.28 46.66
CA LEU A 88 -0.07 -24.62 47.96
C LEU A 88 -1.46 -24.79 48.58
N GLU A 89 -2.51 -24.77 47.77
CA GLU A 89 -3.89 -25.02 48.22
C GLU A 89 -4.06 -26.47 48.67
N LYS A 90 -3.59 -27.45 47.89
CA LYS A 90 -3.57 -28.86 48.31
C LYS A 90 -2.83 -29.06 49.62
N PHE A 91 -1.66 -28.43 49.79
CA PHE A 91 -0.91 -28.51 51.04
C PHE A 91 -1.66 -27.89 52.23
N ARG A 92 -2.40 -26.80 52.01
CA ARG A 92 -3.25 -26.20 53.05
C ARG A 92 -4.46 -27.06 53.39
N GLU A 93 -5.07 -27.70 52.40
CA GLU A 93 -6.23 -28.57 52.58
C GLU A 93 -5.85 -29.89 53.26
N GLN A 94 -4.73 -30.46 52.83
CA GLN A 94 -4.16 -31.70 53.32
C GLN A 94 -2.65 -31.54 53.48
N SER A 95 -2.23 -31.16 54.68
CA SER A 95 -0.82 -31.09 55.02
C SER A 95 -0.24 -32.50 55.11
N SER A 96 0.58 -32.87 54.13
CA SER A 96 1.32 -34.14 54.06
C SER A 96 2.70 -33.95 53.45
N VAL A 97 3.58 -34.93 53.64
CA VAL A 97 4.92 -34.97 53.03
C VAL A 97 4.83 -34.88 51.51
N GLU A 98 3.92 -35.61 50.88
CA GLU A 98 3.73 -35.61 49.42
C GLU A 98 3.28 -34.24 48.91
N ALA A 99 2.34 -33.59 49.61
CA ALA A 99 1.88 -32.26 49.25
C ALA A 99 2.98 -31.19 49.45
N ALA A 100 3.81 -31.32 50.49
CA ALA A 100 4.98 -30.46 50.70
C ALA A 100 6.01 -30.63 49.57
N LEU A 101 6.28 -31.87 49.16
CA LEU A 101 7.17 -32.17 48.04
C LEU A 101 6.58 -31.68 46.70
N GLU A 102 5.26 -31.71 46.50
CA GLU A 102 4.60 -31.16 45.31
C GLU A 102 4.79 -29.63 45.23
N VAL A 103 4.60 -28.92 46.35
CA VAL A 103 4.81 -27.46 46.41
C VAL A 103 6.27 -27.11 46.11
N HIS A 104 7.21 -27.73 46.83
CA HIS A 104 8.63 -27.46 46.66
C HIS A 104 9.10 -27.80 45.23
N GLY A 105 8.67 -28.95 44.69
CA GLY A 105 8.96 -29.36 43.33
C GLY A 105 8.44 -28.38 42.27
N ASN A 106 7.21 -27.87 42.43
CA ASN A 106 6.65 -26.85 41.53
C ASN A 106 7.41 -25.53 41.63
N LEU A 107 7.75 -25.06 42.83
CA LEU A 107 8.56 -23.86 43.02
C LEU A 107 9.93 -24.00 42.33
N CYS A 108 10.61 -25.14 42.51
CA CYS A 108 11.87 -25.42 41.84
C CYS A 108 11.73 -25.54 40.31
N GLY A 109 10.67 -26.19 39.82
CA GLY A 109 10.39 -26.35 38.38
C GLY A 109 10.15 -25.01 37.65
N PHE A 110 9.54 -24.04 38.33
CA PHE A 110 9.40 -22.66 37.86
C PHE A 110 10.57 -21.75 38.29
N GLN A 111 11.65 -22.33 38.81
CA GLN A 111 12.89 -21.67 39.21
C GLN A 111 12.68 -20.55 40.25
N GLN A 112 11.70 -20.71 41.14
CA GLN A 112 11.43 -19.86 42.29
C GLN A 112 12.23 -20.38 43.49
N PHE A 113 13.56 -20.42 43.38
CA PHE A 113 14.41 -21.10 44.36
C PHE A 113 14.39 -20.45 45.74
N LYS A 114 14.20 -19.13 45.80
CA LYS A 114 14.12 -18.41 47.08
C LYS A 114 12.86 -18.81 47.84
N GLU A 115 11.73 -18.78 47.15
CA GLU A 115 10.42 -19.19 47.66
C GLU A 115 10.41 -20.69 47.99
N ALA A 116 11.11 -21.51 47.20
CA ALA A 116 11.29 -22.93 47.50
C ALA A 116 12.05 -23.13 48.82
N THR A 117 13.14 -22.39 49.05
CA THR A 117 13.88 -22.43 50.33
C THR A 117 13.03 -21.96 51.50
N GLU A 118 12.35 -20.82 51.37
CA GLU A 118 11.45 -20.29 52.41
C GLU A 118 10.32 -21.29 52.75
N PHE A 119 9.74 -21.92 51.73
CA PHE A 119 8.72 -22.95 51.92
C PHE A 119 9.29 -24.21 52.57
N ARG A 120 10.48 -24.65 52.16
CA ARG A 120 11.16 -25.83 52.72
C ARG A 120 11.41 -25.67 54.22
N GLU A 121 11.92 -24.51 54.63
CA GLU A 121 12.14 -24.19 56.04
C GLU A 121 10.84 -24.25 56.85
N ALA A 122 9.73 -23.76 56.28
CA ALA A 122 8.41 -23.84 56.91
C ALA A 122 7.88 -25.28 56.98
N ALA A 123 8.02 -26.05 55.89
CA ALA A 123 7.57 -27.44 55.84
C ALA A 123 8.33 -28.33 56.83
N ILE A 124 9.65 -28.11 57.02
CA ILE A 124 10.45 -28.83 58.01
C ILE A 124 9.99 -28.53 59.45
N GLN A 125 9.47 -27.33 59.72
CA GLN A 125 8.89 -27.01 61.04
C GLN A 125 7.57 -27.76 61.29
N GLU A 126 6.81 -28.03 60.22
CA GLU A 126 5.53 -28.73 60.29
C GLU A 126 5.69 -30.25 60.36
N PHE A 127 6.73 -30.78 59.70
CA PHE A 127 7.14 -32.19 59.72
C PHE A 127 8.57 -32.33 60.24
N PRO A 128 8.80 -32.08 61.55
CA PRO A 128 10.14 -32.19 62.12
C PRO A 128 10.62 -33.64 62.04
N GLU A 129 11.89 -33.83 61.70
CA GLU A 129 12.58 -35.14 61.70
C GLU A 129 11.94 -36.20 60.77
N ASP A 130 11.23 -35.79 59.72
CA ASP A 130 10.71 -36.72 58.70
C ASP A 130 11.78 -37.06 57.64
N ALA A 131 12.26 -38.29 57.66
CA ALA A 131 13.34 -38.74 56.77
C ALA A 131 12.94 -38.76 55.29
N ASP A 132 11.68 -39.07 54.95
CA ASP A 132 11.19 -39.13 53.57
C ASP A 132 11.07 -37.73 52.97
N LEU A 133 10.62 -36.77 53.77
CA LEU A 133 10.55 -35.36 53.38
C LEU A 133 11.95 -34.77 53.13
N LEU A 134 12.90 -35.01 54.04
CA LEU A 134 14.28 -34.51 53.91
C LEU A 134 14.98 -35.12 52.68
N ALA A 135 14.83 -36.43 52.46
CA ALA A 135 15.35 -37.09 51.27
C ALA A 135 14.67 -36.58 49.98
N GLY A 136 13.35 -36.38 50.01
CA GLY A 136 12.60 -35.83 48.87
C GLY A 136 13.02 -34.41 48.50
N PHE A 137 13.26 -33.53 49.48
CA PHE A 137 13.80 -32.20 49.22
C PHE A 137 15.21 -32.27 48.62
N ALA A 138 16.08 -33.12 49.17
CA ALA A 138 17.43 -33.32 48.65
C ALA A 138 17.43 -33.77 47.18
N ILE A 139 16.58 -34.74 46.81
CA ILE A 139 16.42 -35.21 45.42
C ILE A 139 15.99 -34.07 44.48
N GLN A 140 15.02 -33.27 44.90
CA GLN A 140 14.55 -32.15 44.10
C GLN A 140 15.65 -31.09 43.95
N MET A 141 16.38 -30.79 45.02
CA MET A 141 17.51 -29.86 45.00
C MET A 141 18.63 -30.31 44.06
N ASP A 142 19.02 -31.59 44.12
CA ASP A 142 19.98 -32.19 43.20
C ASP A 142 19.55 -32.06 41.73
N SER A 143 18.27 -32.36 41.46
CA SER A 143 17.70 -32.28 40.10
C SER A 143 17.81 -30.86 39.49
N PHE A 144 17.86 -29.83 40.34
CA PHE A 144 17.99 -28.43 39.92
C PHE A 144 19.41 -27.83 40.14
N GLY A 145 20.37 -28.61 40.61
CA GLY A 145 21.78 -28.24 40.72
C GLY A 145 22.20 -27.62 42.07
N GLN A 146 21.37 -27.74 43.12
CA GLN A 146 21.68 -27.29 44.49
C GLN A 146 22.37 -28.41 45.30
N VAL A 147 23.44 -28.97 44.74
CA VAL A 147 24.07 -30.22 45.22
C VAL A 147 24.72 -30.07 46.61
N ASP A 148 25.31 -28.91 46.90
CA ASP A 148 26.00 -28.65 48.17
C ASP A 148 25.02 -28.59 49.35
N ASP A 149 23.83 -28.03 49.13
CA ASP A 149 22.78 -27.96 50.17
C ASP A 149 22.05 -29.31 50.29
N ALA A 150 21.79 -30.00 49.17
CA ALA A 150 21.10 -31.30 49.14
C ALA A 150 21.85 -32.37 49.94
N THR A 151 23.18 -32.32 49.86
CA THR A 151 24.13 -33.12 50.61
C THR A 151 23.84 -33.20 52.12
N GLU A 152 23.52 -32.07 52.75
CA GLU A 152 23.26 -32.03 54.19
C GLU A 152 21.92 -32.70 54.52
N PHE A 153 20.90 -32.48 53.67
CA PHE A 153 19.58 -33.09 53.81
C PHE A 153 19.61 -34.61 53.63
N TYR A 154 20.38 -35.14 52.69
CA TYR A 154 20.58 -36.59 52.59
C TYR A 154 21.24 -37.18 53.83
N GLN A 155 22.22 -36.48 54.42
CA GLN A 155 22.87 -36.93 55.64
C GLN A 155 21.88 -36.95 56.81
N GLN A 156 21.10 -35.89 56.99
CA GLN A 156 20.07 -35.83 58.04
C GLN A 156 19.01 -36.92 57.85
N ALA A 157 18.55 -37.15 56.62
CA ALA A 157 17.61 -38.22 56.31
C ALA A 157 18.20 -39.61 56.62
N TYR A 158 19.49 -39.82 56.31
CA TYR A 158 20.20 -41.07 56.60
C TYR A 158 20.39 -41.28 58.10
N ASP A 159 20.71 -40.24 58.87
CA ASP A 159 20.89 -40.33 60.32
C ASP A 159 19.56 -40.67 61.03
N LEU A 160 18.43 -40.21 60.48
CA LEU A 160 17.08 -40.55 60.96
C LEU A 160 16.63 -41.95 60.55
N ARG A 161 16.89 -42.33 59.29
CA ARG A 161 16.49 -43.62 58.72
C ARG A 161 17.62 -44.22 57.86
N PRO A 162 18.56 -44.97 58.47
CA PRO A 162 19.71 -45.53 57.76
C PRO A 162 19.35 -46.58 56.69
N ASP A 163 18.14 -47.15 56.73
CA ASP A 163 17.63 -48.12 55.77
C ASP A 163 16.92 -47.48 54.57
N LEU A 164 16.69 -46.15 54.57
CA LEU A 164 16.02 -45.42 53.48
C LEU A 164 16.89 -45.41 52.21
N PRO A 165 16.46 -46.07 51.10
CA PRO A 165 17.25 -46.15 49.88
C PRO A 165 17.66 -44.80 49.32
N GLU A 166 16.74 -43.83 49.28
CA GLU A 166 16.94 -42.48 48.76
C GLU A 166 18.04 -41.73 49.50
N ALA A 167 18.04 -41.80 50.83
CA ALA A 167 19.07 -41.17 51.65
C ALA A 167 20.43 -41.86 51.48
N ARG A 168 20.44 -43.20 51.42
CA ARG A 168 21.65 -43.99 51.18
C ARG A 168 22.29 -43.66 49.83
N LEU A 169 21.49 -43.50 48.77
CA LEU A 169 21.96 -43.11 47.44
C LEU A 169 22.63 -41.72 47.46
N GLY A 170 21.99 -40.74 48.09
CA GLY A 170 22.53 -39.38 48.19
C GLY A 170 23.85 -39.32 48.97
N VAL A 171 23.94 -40.03 50.11
CA VAL A 171 25.19 -40.10 50.89
C VAL A 171 26.27 -40.89 50.12
N ALA A 172 25.91 -41.99 49.44
CA ALA A 172 26.84 -42.75 48.61
C ALA A 172 27.45 -41.91 47.48
N PHE A 173 26.66 -41.05 46.85
CA PHE A 173 27.15 -40.15 45.80
C PHE A 173 28.27 -39.22 46.30
N ARG A 174 28.20 -38.73 47.55
CA ARG A 174 29.28 -37.95 48.16
C ARG A 174 30.54 -38.75 48.37
N HIS A 175 30.41 -39.97 48.89
CA HIS A 175 31.56 -40.87 49.05
C HIS A 175 32.20 -41.22 47.69
N LEU A 176 31.41 -41.32 46.62
CA LEU A 176 31.94 -41.46 45.26
C LEU A 176 32.74 -40.23 44.81
N GLN A 177 32.25 -39.03 45.09
CA GLN A 177 32.94 -37.78 44.76
C GLN A 177 34.22 -37.56 45.58
N SER A 178 34.22 -37.94 46.87
CA SER A 178 35.40 -37.86 47.75
C SER A 178 36.42 -38.99 47.49
N GLY A 179 36.07 -39.99 46.69
CA GLY A 179 36.93 -41.15 46.39
C GLY A 179 36.93 -42.22 47.50
N GLU A 180 36.02 -42.13 48.46
CA GLU A 180 35.80 -43.09 49.55
C GLU A 180 34.97 -44.28 49.05
N LEU A 181 35.49 -44.97 48.04
CA LEU A 181 34.75 -45.95 47.24
C LEU A 181 34.21 -47.14 48.04
N ASP A 182 34.90 -47.54 49.12
CA ASP A 182 34.47 -48.66 49.96
C ASP A 182 33.29 -48.31 50.86
N ASP A 183 33.23 -47.07 51.35
CA ASP A 183 32.09 -46.58 52.13
C ASP A 183 30.89 -46.31 51.22
N ALA A 184 31.12 -45.81 50.01
CA ALA A 184 30.10 -45.76 48.96
C ALA A 184 29.51 -47.14 48.67
N ARG A 185 30.34 -48.19 48.52
CA ARG A 185 29.85 -49.55 48.25
C ARG A 185 28.98 -50.10 49.38
N LYS A 186 29.34 -49.87 50.65
CA LYS A 186 28.51 -50.27 51.80
C LYS A 186 27.13 -49.63 51.73
N LEU A 187 27.07 -48.34 51.40
CA LEU A 187 25.80 -47.62 51.27
C LEU A 187 24.96 -48.13 50.10
N LEU A 188 25.59 -48.59 49.02
CA LEU A 188 24.95 -49.13 47.82
C LEU A 188 24.68 -50.64 47.85
N ASP A 189 24.95 -51.34 48.95
CA ASP A 189 24.87 -52.81 49.04
C ASP A 189 23.48 -53.39 48.71
N PHE A 190 22.42 -52.58 48.89
CA PHE A 190 21.04 -52.95 48.58
C PHE A 190 20.80 -53.04 47.05
N LEU A 191 21.60 -52.34 46.23
CA LEU A 191 21.57 -52.45 44.77
C LEU A 191 22.28 -53.71 44.27
N GLU A 192 23.18 -54.29 45.07
CA GLU A 192 23.86 -55.56 44.76
C GLU A 192 22.96 -56.79 45.04
N GLN A 193 21.74 -56.59 45.55
CA GLN A 193 20.76 -57.67 45.73
C GLN A 193 20.16 -58.10 44.38
N PRO A 194 19.98 -59.41 44.12
CA PRO A 194 19.34 -59.90 42.89
C PRO A 194 17.92 -59.34 42.72
N GLY A 195 17.62 -58.79 41.55
CA GLY A 195 16.33 -58.18 41.20
C GLY A 195 16.20 -56.70 41.59
N ALA A 196 17.21 -56.10 42.23
CA ALA A 196 17.19 -54.68 42.59
C ALA A 196 17.00 -53.76 41.37
N GLY A 197 17.40 -54.18 40.16
CA GLY A 197 17.27 -53.39 38.93
C GLY A 197 15.83 -53.24 38.44
N GLN A 198 14.91 -54.04 38.98
CA GLN A 198 13.48 -53.90 38.69
C GLN A 198 12.83 -52.79 39.53
N VAL A 199 13.46 -52.41 40.64
CA VAL A 199 12.91 -51.46 41.63
C VAL A 199 13.69 -50.15 41.64
N TYR A 200 15.00 -50.21 41.48
CA TYR A 200 15.91 -49.07 41.56
C TYR A 200 16.71 -48.89 40.27
N THR A 201 17.14 -47.65 40.02
CA THR A 201 18.11 -47.37 38.95
C THR A 201 19.49 -47.92 39.30
N MET A 202 20.19 -48.45 38.30
CA MET A 202 21.54 -49.01 38.47
C MET A 202 22.67 -48.00 38.24
N ALA A 203 22.34 -46.76 37.87
CA ALA A 203 23.33 -45.71 37.63
C ALA A 203 24.36 -45.54 38.79
N PRO A 204 23.98 -45.59 40.09
CA PRO A 204 24.96 -45.50 41.17
C PRO A 204 25.99 -46.64 41.19
N LEU A 205 25.60 -47.87 40.80
CA LEU A 205 26.55 -48.98 40.66
C LEU A 205 27.42 -48.84 39.40
N GLU A 206 26.89 -48.25 38.33
CA GLU A 206 27.68 -47.91 37.13
C GLU A 206 28.76 -46.87 37.46
N ASP A 207 28.39 -45.83 38.21
CA ASP A 207 29.29 -44.77 38.67
C ASP A 207 30.37 -45.32 39.62
N LEU A 208 29.98 -46.18 40.58
CA LEU A 208 30.93 -46.86 41.46
C LEU A 208 31.89 -47.77 40.67
N ALA A 209 31.39 -48.53 39.69
CA ALA A 209 32.23 -49.35 38.83
C ALA A 209 33.21 -48.48 38.02
N ALA A 210 32.76 -47.35 37.49
CA ALA A 210 33.60 -46.39 36.78
C ALA A 210 34.68 -45.79 37.69
N ALA A 211 34.32 -45.42 38.92
CA ALA A 211 35.26 -44.89 39.91
C ALA A 211 36.30 -45.94 40.32
N TYR A 212 35.89 -47.19 40.58
CA TYR A 212 36.83 -48.30 40.84
C TYR A 212 37.78 -48.51 39.66
N GLN A 213 37.28 -48.46 38.42
CA GLN A 213 38.11 -48.62 37.23
C GLN A 213 39.14 -47.50 37.09
N GLN A 214 38.77 -46.26 37.40
CA GLN A 214 39.68 -45.10 37.39
C GLN A 214 40.74 -45.18 38.51
N ALA A 215 40.37 -45.73 39.67
CA ALA A 215 41.29 -46.00 40.77
C ALA A 215 42.18 -47.25 40.56
N ASN A 216 42.15 -47.88 39.38
CA ASN A 216 42.82 -49.15 39.04
C ASN A 216 42.37 -50.36 39.90
N ARG A 217 41.21 -50.27 40.56
CA ARG A 217 40.57 -51.35 41.31
C ARG A 217 39.71 -52.21 40.38
N HIS A 218 40.40 -52.92 39.48
CA HIS A 218 39.78 -53.64 38.37
C HIS A 218 38.99 -54.88 38.79
N GLN A 219 39.31 -55.48 39.94
CA GLN A 219 38.61 -56.67 40.41
C GLN A 219 37.19 -56.32 40.86
N GLU A 220 37.05 -55.28 41.68
CA GLU A 220 35.77 -54.75 42.17
C GLU A 220 34.92 -54.19 41.03
N THR A 221 35.57 -53.56 40.04
CA THR A 221 34.90 -53.15 38.79
C THR A 221 34.21 -54.32 38.10
N LEU A 222 34.90 -55.46 37.96
CA LEU A 222 34.37 -56.63 37.27
C LEU A 222 33.27 -57.34 38.07
N GLU A 223 33.33 -57.31 39.40
CA GLU A 223 32.25 -57.80 40.27
C GLU A 223 30.95 -57.02 40.02
N LEU A 224 31.02 -55.69 40.04
CA LEU A 224 29.86 -54.83 39.76
C LEU A 224 29.36 -55.00 38.32
N CYS A 225 30.27 -55.07 37.33
CA CYS A 225 29.88 -55.30 35.94
C CYS A 225 29.17 -56.64 35.76
N LYS A 226 29.59 -57.69 36.48
CA LYS A 226 28.95 -59.00 36.44
C LYS A 226 27.55 -58.94 37.02
N HIS A 227 27.35 -58.20 38.12
CA HIS A 227 26.03 -57.96 38.69
C HIS A 227 25.13 -57.18 37.72
N LEU A 228 25.63 -56.09 37.13
CA LEU A 228 24.89 -55.30 36.13
C LEU A 228 24.45 -56.13 34.91
N ILE A 229 25.29 -57.05 34.43
CA ILE A 229 24.93 -57.99 33.36
C ILE A 229 23.84 -58.97 33.82
N GLY A 230 23.84 -59.37 35.10
CA GLY A 230 22.81 -60.23 35.69
C GLY A 230 21.45 -59.55 35.76
N GLU A 231 21.42 -58.28 36.17
CA GLU A 231 20.18 -57.47 36.24
C GLU A 231 19.66 -57.07 34.85
N PHE A 232 20.57 -56.69 33.94
CA PHE A 232 20.22 -56.23 32.60
C PHE A 232 21.09 -56.90 31.52
N PRO A 233 20.73 -58.11 31.05
CA PRO A 233 21.53 -58.85 30.07
C PRO A 233 21.88 -58.09 28.78
N ASP A 234 20.98 -57.20 28.34
CA ASP A 234 21.14 -56.39 27.14
C ASP A 234 22.26 -55.35 27.25
N VAL A 235 22.63 -54.91 28.46
CA VAL A 235 23.75 -53.98 28.67
C VAL A 235 25.05 -54.56 28.14
N ALA A 236 25.18 -55.89 28.19
CA ALA A 236 26.32 -56.62 27.67
C ALA A 236 26.42 -56.58 26.13
N GLN A 237 25.37 -56.14 25.43
CA GLN A 237 25.40 -55.89 23.99
C GLN A 237 25.85 -54.46 23.63
N ASN A 238 25.78 -53.52 24.57
CA ASN A 238 26.21 -52.14 24.37
C ASN A 238 27.73 -52.06 24.11
N TYR A 239 28.12 -51.28 23.10
CA TYR A 239 29.52 -51.16 22.68
C TYR A 239 30.42 -50.52 23.74
N GLU A 240 29.99 -49.43 24.37
CA GLU A 240 30.79 -48.71 25.36
C GLU A 240 30.92 -49.52 26.65
N PHE A 241 29.84 -50.18 27.09
CA PHE A 241 29.87 -51.07 28.24
C PHE A 241 30.83 -52.25 28.03
N ARG A 242 30.80 -52.91 26.86
CA ARG A 242 31.75 -53.97 26.54
C ARG A 242 33.20 -53.50 26.57
N LYS A 243 33.48 -52.32 26.01
CA LYS A 243 34.83 -51.74 26.01
C LYS A 243 35.29 -51.40 27.42
N PHE A 244 34.39 -50.90 28.25
CA PHE A 244 34.61 -50.64 29.67
C PHE A 244 34.98 -51.92 30.43
N VAL A 245 34.23 -53.02 30.26
CA VAL A 245 34.53 -54.33 30.87
C VAL A 245 35.87 -54.88 30.38
N GLN A 246 36.11 -54.88 29.07
CA GLN A 246 37.35 -55.40 28.47
C GLN A 246 38.61 -54.67 28.97
N ARG A 247 38.51 -53.38 29.28
CA ARG A 247 39.63 -52.61 29.86
C ARG A 247 40.03 -53.16 31.22
N SER A 248 39.05 -53.45 32.09
CA SER A 248 39.31 -54.04 33.40
C SER A 248 39.70 -55.52 33.34
N GLU A 249 39.12 -56.31 32.43
CA GLU A 249 39.54 -57.70 32.22
C GLU A 249 41.02 -57.79 31.82
N LYS A 250 41.44 -56.93 30.89
CA LYS A 250 42.84 -56.86 30.45
C LYS A 250 43.78 -56.42 31.59
N ALA A 251 43.39 -55.40 32.35
CA ALA A 251 44.22 -54.88 33.44
C ALA A 251 44.29 -55.85 34.64
N ALA A 252 43.23 -56.61 34.90
CA ALA A 252 43.18 -57.66 35.92
C ALA A 252 43.77 -59.02 35.46
N GLY A 253 44.23 -59.13 34.21
CA GLY A 253 44.82 -60.37 33.67
C GLY A 253 43.85 -61.54 33.52
N LYS A 254 42.54 -61.27 33.36
CA LYS A 254 41.51 -62.31 33.20
C LYS A 254 41.65 -63.02 31.84
N THR A 255 41.66 -64.35 31.86
CA THR A 255 41.73 -65.21 30.66
C THR A 255 40.35 -65.51 30.05
N GLU A 256 39.28 -65.40 30.85
CA GLU A 256 37.90 -65.60 30.42
C GLU A 256 37.10 -64.32 30.62
N SER A 257 36.28 -63.96 29.63
CA SER A 257 35.47 -62.74 29.66
C SER A 257 34.11 -62.99 30.33
N ILE A 258 33.64 -62.02 31.12
CA ILE A 258 32.29 -62.04 31.71
C ILE A 258 31.21 -61.62 30.69
N LEU A 259 31.60 -61.18 29.48
CA LEU A 259 30.68 -60.74 28.44
C LEU A 259 30.13 -61.93 27.61
N PRO A 260 28.81 -62.02 27.37
CA PRO A 260 28.23 -62.99 26.45
C PRO A 260 28.60 -62.68 24.99
N SER A 261 28.37 -63.64 24.08
CA SER A 261 28.60 -63.45 22.64
C SER A 261 27.71 -62.36 22.02
N LYS A 262 28.19 -61.67 20.97
CA LYS A 262 27.42 -60.66 20.21
C LYS A 262 26.22 -61.29 19.51
N GLU A 263 25.02 -60.75 19.72
CA GLU A 263 23.86 -61.12 18.91
C GLU A 263 23.98 -60.57 17.47
N LYS A 264 23.61 -61.39 16.49
CA LYS A 264 23.70 -61.04 15.06
C LYS A 264 22.46 -60.25 14.65
N SER A 265 22.60 -58.95 14.45
CA SER A 265 21.54 -58.05 13.94
C SER A 265 21.83 -57.59 12.50
N VAL A 266 20.76 -57.43 11.72
CA VAL A 266 20.74 -56.95 10.31
C VAL A 266 21.44 -55.59 10.13
N ARG A 267 21.65 -54.82 11.21
CA ARG A 267 22.51 -53.62 11.22
C ARG A 267 23.96 -53.88 10.81
N SER A 268 24.46 -55.13 10.87
CA SER A 268 25.82 -55.46 10.42
C SER A 268 26.02 -55.32 8.91
N PHE A 269 24.96 -55.12 8.12
CA PHE A 269 25.04 -54.85 6.69
C PHE A 269 25.45 -53.39 6.37
N PHE A 270 25.37 -52.50 7.36
CA PHE A 270 25.68 -51.07 7.23
C PHE A 270 27.00 -50.68 7.90
N ASP A 271 27.77 -51.64 8.43
CA ASP A 271 29.06 -51.37 9.06
C ASP A 271 30.15 -51.13 8.00
N SER A 272 30.73 -49.93 8.02
CA SER A 272 31.71 -49.46 7.04
C SER A 272 33.06 -50.19 7.10
N LYS A 273 33.22 -51.18 8.00
CA LYS A 273 34.45 -51.95 8.18
C LYS A 273 34.41 -53.37 7.62
N SER A 274 33.30 -53.86 7.07
CA SER A 274 33.30 -55.13 6.34
C SER A 274 33.64 -54.89 4.86
N GLY A 275 34.89 -55.15 4.48
CA GLY A 275 35.44 -54.93 3.14
C GLY A 275 34.88 -55.84 2.04
N ARG A 276 33.56 -55.84 1.80
CA ARG A 276 32.93 -56.71 0.78
C ARG A 276 31.93 -56.05 -0.19
N SER A 277 31.94 -54.72 -0.35
CA SER A 277 31.19 -54.06 -1.43
C SER A 277 31.94 -52.84 -1.98
N ALA A 278 32.05 -52.74 -3.31
CA ALA A 278 32.68 -51.62 -3.98
C ALA A 278 31.87 -50.34 -3.75
N SER A 279 32.52 -49.30 -3.22
CA SER A 279 31.91 -48.05 -2.71
C SER A 279 30.91 -47.38 -3.66
N TRP A 280 31.06 -47.54 -4.97
CA TRP A 280 30.21 -46.92 -5.99
C TRP A 280 28.79 -47.53 -6.07
N GLN A 281 28.64 -48.85 -5.85
CA GLN A 281 27.32 -49.51 -5.87
C GLN A 281 26.47 -49.07 -4.67
N ARG A 282 27.10 -48.89 -3.51
CA ARG A 282 26.48 -48.33 -2.30
C ARG A 282 26.04 -46.88 -2.51
N ASN A 283 26.90 -46.05 -3.10
CA ASN A 283 26.57 -44.66 -3.40
C ASN A 283 25.47 -44.55 -4.48
N ALA A 284 25.41 -45.48 -5.43
CA ALA A 284 24.35 -45.53 -6.44
C ALA A 284 22.98 -45.88 -5.83
N VAL A 285 22.91 -46.83 -4.90
CA VAL A 285 21.65 -47.20 -4.22
C VAL A 285 21.19 -46.09 -3.27
N ILE A 286 22.09 -45.50 -2.48
CA ILE A 286 21.74 -44.36 -1.61
C ILE A 286 21.32 -43.16 -2.46
N GLY A 287 22.03 -42.88 -3.55
CA GLY A 287 21.65 -41.85 -4.51
C GLY A 287 20.27 -42.10 -5.12
N ALA A 288 19.96 -43.34 -5.49
CA ALA A 288 18.65 -43.72 -6.02
C ALA A 288 17.52 -43.52 -4.99
N ILE A 289 17.73 -43.90 -3.73
CA ILE A 289 16.73 -43.70 -2.67
C ILE A 289 16.51 -42.21 -2.40
N ILE A 290 17.57 -41.42 -2.29
CA ILE A 290 17.48 -39.96 -2.12
C ILE A 290 16.72 -39.34 -3.30
N LEU A 291 17.01 -39.78 -4.52
CA LEU A 291 16.35 -39.28 -5.72
C LEU A 291 14.86 -39.65 -5.77
N VAL A 292 14.50 -40.87 -5.34
CA VAL A 292 13.09 -41.30 -5.22
C VAL A 292 12.35 -40.51 -4.13
N LEU A 293 12.95 -40.31 -2.96
CA LEU A 293 12.34 -39.51 -1.89
C LEU A 293 12.23 -38.03 -2.27
N ALA A 294 13.23 -37.47 -2.95
CA ALA A 294 13.18 -36.11 -3.48
C ALA A 294 12.10 -35.98 -4.57
N ALA A 295 11.98 -36.95 -5.48
CA ALA A 295 10.94 -36.97 -6.50
C ALA A 295 9.53 -37.11 -5.87
N ALA A 296 9.37 -37.95 -4.85
CA ALA A 296 8.12 -38.10 -4.12
C ALA A 296 7.75 -36.82 -3.36
N GLY A 297 8.72 -36.19 -2.68
CA GLY A 297 8.54 -34.91 -2.01
C GLY A 297 8.17 -33.78 -2.98
N LEU A 298 8.83 -33.72 -4.14
CA LEU A 298 8.47 -32.79 -5.20
C LEU A 298 7.05 -33.04 -5.71
N ALA A 299 6.67 -34.30 -5.99
CA ALA A 299 5.32 -34.64 -6.45
C ALA A 299 4.23 -34.27 -5.42
N ILE A 300 4.46 -34.53 -4.13
CA ILE A 300 3.55 -34.15 -3.04
C ILE A 300 3.44 -32.61 -2.95
N ASN A 301 4.57 -31.90 -2.99
CA ASN A 301 4.57 -30.44 -3.00
C ASN A 301 3.83 -29.88 -4.23
N ASN A 302 4.02 -30.50 -5.40
CA ASN A 302 3.34 -30.11 -6.64
C ASN A 302 1.80 -30.27 -6.53
N ASP A 303 1.32 -31.39 -6.00
CA ASP A 303 -0.12 -31.60 -5.78
C ASP A 303 -0.68 -30.65 -4.71
N SER A 304 0.10 -30.36 -3.66
CA SER A 304 -0.27 -29.35 -2.66
C SER A 304 -0.43 -27.96 -3.29
N ILE A 305 0.50 -27.53 -4.15
CA ILE A 305 0.42 -26.26 -4.89
C ILE A 305 -0.83 -26.26 -5.80
N ARG A 306 -1.08 -27.36 -6.50
CA ARG A 306 -2.23 -27.51 -7.40
C ARG A 306 -3.57 -27.33 -6.67
N ARG A 307 -3.68 -27.80 -5.42
CA ARG A 307 -4.93 -27.70 -4.64
C ARG A 307 -5.08 -26.38 -3.87
N GLY A 308 -4.01 -25.62 -3.72
CA GLY A 308 -3.93 -24.43 -2.87
C GLY A 308 -3.58 -23.16 -3.64
N ARG A 309 -4.18 -22.90 -4.81
CA ARG A 309 -3.90 -21.71 -5.60
C ARG A 309 -4.62 -20.49 -5.05
N THR A 310 -3.89 -19.39 -4.90
CA THR A 310 -4.46 -18.11 -4.47
C THR A 310 -5.07 -17.37 -5.65
N VAL A 311 -6.35 -17.01 -5.54
CA VAL A 311 -7.03 -16.09 -6.46
C VAL A 311 -7.33 -14.80 -5.72
N HIS A 312 -6.90 -13.67 -6.30
CA HIS A 312 -7.13 -12.36 -5.72
C HIS A 312 -8.43 -11.76 -6.25
N VAL A 313 -9.37 -11.47 -5.37
CA VAL A 313 -10.61 -10.77 -5.70
C VAL A 313 -10.43 -9.29 -5.37
N ILE A 314 -10.58 -8.44 -6.38
CA ILE A 314 -10.45 -6.98 -6.26
C ILE A 314 -11.85 -6.38 -6.41
N ASN A 315 -12.33 -5.77 -5.33
CA ASN A 315 -13.56 -5.01 -5.32
C ASN A 315 -13.25 -3.52 -5.15
N ASP A 316 -13.42 -2.78 -6.24
CA ASP A 316 -13.27 -1.31 -6.27
C ASP A 316 -14.65 -0.62 -6.33
N LEU A 317 -15.69 -1.33 -5.92
CA LEU A 317 -17.00 -0.79 -5.57
C LEU A 317 -16.95 -0.43 -4.09
N ASN A 318 -17.43 0.77 -3.73
CA ASN A 318 -17.56 1.19 -2.32
C ASN A 318 -18.71 0.46 -1.59
N GLU A 319 -19.14 -0.69 -2.13
CA GLU A 319 -20.28 -1.49 -1.73
C GLU A 319 -19.86 -2.96 -1.70
N GLU A 320 -20.43 -3.73 -0.78
CA GLU A 320 -20.15 -5.16 -0.65
C GLU A 320 -20.82 -5.93 -1.80
N VAL A 321 -20.10 -6.90 -2.37
CA VAL A 321 -20.64 -7.87 -3.33
C VAL A 321 -20.66 -9.27 -2.73
N GLN A 322 -21.58 -10.11 -3.21
CA GLN A 322 -21.57 -11.54 -2.93
C GLN A 322 -20.97 -12.30 -4.11
N LEU A 323 -19.87 -13.00 -3.87
CA LEU A 323 -19.20 -13.85 -4.84
C LEU A 323 -19.45 -15.32 -4.50
N THR A 324 -19.97 -16.07 -5.46
CA THR A 324 -20.12 -17.53 -5.41
C THR A 324 -19.21 -18.15 -6.45
N ILE A 325 -18.44 -19.17 -6.07
CA ILE A 325 -17.61 -19.96 -7.00
C ILE A 325 -18.20 -21.37 -7.06
N ASP A 326 -18.44 -21.90 -8.26
CA ASP A 326 -18.92 -23.27 -8.50
C ASP A 326 -20.21 -23.67 -7.73
N GLY A 327 -21.03 -22.69 -7.34
CA GLY A 327 -22.26 -22.90 -6.57
C GLY A 327 -22.06 -23.07 -5.06
N ASP A 328 -20.84 -22.85 -4.54
CA ASP A 328 -20.54 -22.88 -3.11
C ASP A 328 -21.25 -21.77 -2.31
N ALA A 329 -21.10 -21.78 -0.99
CA ALA A 329 -21.68 -20.75 -0.12
C ALA A 329 -21.16 -19.34 -0.51
N PRO A 330 -22.05 -18.32 -0.63
CA PRO A 330 -21.64 -16.98 -1.04
C PRO A 330 -20.64 -16.35 -0.08
N VAL A 331 -19.56 -15.80 -0.64
CA VAL A 331 -18.53 -15.07 0.09
C VAL A 331 -18.75 -13.58 -0.07
N LYS A 332 -18.86 -12.86 1.05
CA LYS A 332 -18.93 -11.40 1.08
C LYS A 332 -17.57 -10.77 0.79
N ILE A 333 -17.52 -9.86 -0.18
CA ILE A 333 -16.32 -9.11 -0.58
C ILE A 333 -16.59 -7.61 -0.42
N GLY A 334 -16.01 -7.00 0.62
CA GLY A 334 -16.03 -5.55 0.81
C GLY A 334 -15.04 -4.81 -0.10
N PHE A 335 -14.96 -3.48 0.02
CA PHE A 335 -13.99 -2.67 -0.73
C PHE A 335 -12.54 -3.11 -0.45
N GLY A 336 -11.75 -3.27 -1.51
CA GLY A 336 -10.34 -3.64 -1.46
C GLY A 336 -10.05 -5.02 -2.04
N ARG A 337 -9.08 -5.72 -1.45
CA ARG A 337 -8.61 -7.04 -1.90
C ARG A 337 -9.03 -8.12 -0.91
N LYS A 338 -9.47 -9.26 -1.43
CA LYS A 338 -9.66 -10.50 -0.67
C LYS A 338 -9.04 -11.67 -1.40
N GLU A 339 -8.45 -12.60 -0.67
CA GLU A 339 -7.84 -13.80 -1.24
C GLU A 339 -8.75 -15.01 -1.03
N LEU A 340 -8.84 -15.82 -2.07
CA LEU A 340 -9.52 -17.12 -2.06
C LEU A 340 -8.53 -18.21 -2.43
N THR A 341 -8.75 -19.41 -1.92
CA THR A 341 -7.95 -20.59 -2.26
C THR A 341 -8.79 -21.53 -3.09
N LEU A 342 -8.35 -21.80 -4.32
CA LEU A 342 -9.03 -22.68 -5.28
C LEU A 342 -8.06 -23.76 -5.79
N THR A 343 -8.63 -24.87 -6.27
CA THR A 343 -7.88 -25.94 -6.93
C THR A 343 -7.70 -25.63 -8.41
N GLU A 344 -6.56 -25.94 -9.04
CA GLU A 344 -6.42 -25.75 -10.49
C GLU A 344 -7.53 -26.46 -11.29
N GLY A 345 -8.11 -25.76 -12.26
CA GLY A 345 -9.29 -26.18 -12.99
C GLY A 345 -10.03 -25.04 -13.67
N THR A 346 -11.16 -25.38 -14.28
CA THR A 346 -12.14 -24.42 -14.78
C THR A 346 -13.19 -24.19 -13.69
N HIS A 347 -13.52 -22.93 -13.44
CA HIS A 347 -14.46 -22.51 -12.41
C HIS A 347 -15.47 -21.52 -12.98
N THR A 348 -16.65 -21.46 -12.36
CA THR A 348 -17.68 -20.46 -12.64
C THR A 348 -17.80 -19.50 -11.47
N ALA A 349 -17.58 -18.20 -11.72
CA ALA A 349 -17.83 -17.14 -10.75
C ALA A 349 -19.19 -16.50 -11.02
N LYS A 350 -19.98 -16.34 -9.95
CA LYS A 350 -21.20 -15.53 -9.94
C LYS A 350 -21.10 -14.42 -8.91
N ILE A 351 -21.21 -13.18 -9.36
CA ILE A 351 -21.16 -11.99 -8.53
C ILE A 351 -22.55 -11.37 -8.51
N SER A 352 -23.03 -11.00 -7.33
CA SER A 352 -24.32 -10.34 -7.15
C SER A 352 -24.24 -9.17 -6.16
N GLY A 353 -25.18 -8.24 -6.27
CA GLY A 353 -25.27 -7.00 -5.49
C GLY A 353 -25.24 -5.77 -6.40
N PRO A 354 -24.30 -4.83 -6.24
CA PRO A 354 -24.17 -3.66 -7.11
C PRO A 354 -23.78 -3.98 -8.57
N VAL A 355 -23.26 -5.19 -8.81
CA VAL A 355 -23.03 -5.76 -10.14
C VAL A 355 -23.63 -7.17 -10.13
N ASP A 356 -24.24 -7.57 -11.24
CA ASP A 356 -24.75 -8.92 -11.48
C ASP A 356 -24.06 -9.47 -12.72
N GLU A 357 -23.11 -10.39 -12.52
CA GLU A 357 -22.35 -11.02 -13.59
C GLU A 357 -22.02 -12.48 -13.28
N GLU A 358 -21.98 -13.30 -14.32
CA GLU A 358 -21.60 -14.71 -14.25
C GLU A 358 -20.63 -15.02 -15.38
N PHE A 359 -19.46 -15.58 -15.06
CA PHE A 359 -18.44 -15.89 -16.05
C PHE A 359 -17.60 -17.10 -15.66
N GLU A 360 -17.10 -17.79 -16.68
CA GLU A 360 -16.16 -18.90 -16.53
C GLU A 360 -14.72 -18.39 -16.57
N PHE A 361 -13.86 -18.96 -15.73
CA PHE A 361 -12.42 -18.68 -15.72
C PHE A 361 -11.62 -19.94 -15.43
N LYS A 362 -10.35 -19.93 -15.82
CA LYS A 362 -9.46 -21.09 -15.67
C LYS A 362 -8.24 -20.69 -14.85
N ILE A 363 -7.88 -21.52 -13.89
CA ILE A 363 -6.63 -21.42 -13.14
C ILE A 363 -5.78 -22.65 -13.39
N GLU A 364 -4.70 -22.50 -14.15
CA GLU A 364 -3.81 -23.61 -14.46
C GLU A 364 -2.35 -23.18 -14.52
N SER A 365 -1.45 -24.13 -14.30
CA SER A 365 -0.03 -23.95 -14.55
C SER A 365 0.55 -25.22 -15.15
N ASN A 366 1.58 -25.08 -15.98
CA ASN A 366 2.34 -26.23 -16.42
C ASN A 366 3.00 -26.92 -15.22
N TYR A 367 3.25 -28.23 -15.35
CA TYR A 367 3.74 -29.06 -14.25
C TYR A 367 4.98 -28.50 -13.54
N PHE A 368 5.96 -28.02 -14.31
CA PHE A 368 7.20 -27.43 -13.76
C PHE A 368 7.05 -25.96 -13.38
N ASP A 369 6.17 -25.20 -14.05
CA ASP A 369 5.95 -23.78 -13.76
C ASP A 369 5.48 -23.57 -12.31
N ARG A 370 4.85 -24.57 -11.70
CA ARG A 370 4.43 -24.56 -10.28
C ARG A 370 5.57 -24.26 -9.30
N TRP A 371 6.82 -24.55 -9.65
CA TRP A 371 7.99 -24.29 -8.79
C TRP A 371 8.83 -23.09 -9.20
N PHE A 372 8.70 -22.63 -10.44
CA PHE A 372 9.63 -21.66 -11.04
C PHE A 372 8.96 -20.35 -11.42
N LYS A 373 7.63 -20.29 -11.47
CA LYS A 373 6.86 -19.09 -11.78
C LYS A 373 5.86 -18.79 -10.68
N ASN A 374 5.51 -17.51 -10.59
CA ASN A 374 4.53 -17.01 -9.65
C ASN A 374 3.35 -16.40 -10.43
N PRO A 375 2.43 -17.23 -10.97
CA PRO A 375 1.26 -16.71 -11.66
C PRO A 375 0.34 -15.97 -10.68
N ALA A 376 -0.32 -14.91 -11.18
CA ALA A 376 -1.34 -14.19 -10.44
C ALA A 376 -2.67 -14.25 -11.19
N TRP A 377 -3.70 -14.77 -10.53
CA TRP A 377 -5.06 -14.78 -11.02
C TRP A 377 -5.89 -13.76 -10.26
N VAL A 378 -6.58 -12.90 -10.99
CA VAL A 378 -7.32 -11.78 -10.41
C VAL A 378 -8.75 -11.78 -10.92
N ILE A 379 -9.71 -11.93 -10.01
CA ILE A 379 -11.11 -11.61 -10.25
C ILE A 379 -11.29 -10.11 -9.97
N ASN A 380 -11.63 -9.35 -10.99
CA ASN A 380 -11.87 -7.91 -10.89
C ASN A 380 -13.37 -7.64 -10.97
N VAL A 381 -13.99 -7.38 -9.83
CA VAL A 381 -15.46 -7.27 -9.70
C VAL A 381 -16.03 -6.25 -10.70
N GLY A 382 -16.85 -6.70 -11.64
CA GLY A 382 -17.44 -5.92 -12.73
C GLY A 382 -16.43 -5.26 -13.68
N GLY A 383 -15.16 -5.67 -13.63
CA GLY A 383 -14.06 -5.03 -14.36
C GLY A 383 -13.72 -3.61 -13.88
N HIS A 384 -14.20 -3.18 -12.71
CA HIS A 384 -14.13 -1.78 -12.26
C HIS A 384 -12.77 -1.36 -11.69
N GLY A 385 -12.01 -2.30 -11.14
CA GLY A 385 -10.67 -2.05 -10.62
C GLY A 385 -9.67 -1.78 -11.74
N CYS A 386 -8.75 -0.84 -11.50
CA CYS A 386 -7.60 -0.60 -12.36
C CYS A 386 -6.35 -1.25 -11.76
N LEU A 387 -5.79 -2.23 -12.48
CA LEU A 387 -4.57 -2.94 -12.10
C LEU A 387 -3.38 -2.37 -12.87
N ARG A 388 -2.20 -2.42 -12.26
CA ARG A 388 -0.93 -2.03 -12.88
C ARG A 388 0.06 -3.17 -12.77
N LEU A 389 0.58 -3.61 -13.92
CA LEU A 389 1.76 -4.46 -13.99
C LEU A 389 2.97 -3.58 -14.29
N SER A 390 3.90 -3.50 -13.35
CA SER A 390 5.13 -2.72 -13.46
C SER A 390 6.34 -3.63 -13.60
N THR A 391 7.25 -3.26 -14.49
CA THR A 391 8.61 -3.82 -14.58
C THR A 391 9.57 -2.90 -13.83
N ILE A 392 10.25 -3.44 -12.84
CA ILE A 392 11.18 -2.79 -11.94
C ILE A 392 12.59 -3.20 -12.30
N TYR A 393 13.50 -2.23 -12.39
CA TYR A 393 14.90 -2.46 -12.70
C TYR A 393 15.75 -2.14 -11.47
N TYR A 394 16.44 -3.16 -10.95
CA TYR A 394 17.48 -3.00 -9.94
C TYR A 394 18.83 -2.97 -10.62
N SER A 395 19.43 -1.78 -10.71
CA SER A 395 20.72 -1.57 -11.37
C SER A 395 21.48 -0.40 -10.77
N GLN A 396 22.81 -0.41 -10.92
CA GLN A 396 23.68 0.71 -10.51
C GLN A 396 23.38 2.01 -11.26
N ARG A 397 22.82 1.92 -12.47
CA ARG A 397 22.28 3.07 -13.21
C ARG A 397 20.78 3.15 -13.00
N LEU A 398 20.28 4.32 -12.62
CA LEU A 398 18.84 4.58 -12.53
C LEU A 398 18.17 4.38 -13.89
N GLN A 399 17.26 3.42 -13.95
CA GLN A 399 16.38 3.18 -15.08
C GLN A 399 14.94 3.33 -14.62
N ALA A 400 14.13 4.07 -15.39
CA ALA A 400 12.73 4.28 -15.05
C ALA A 400 11.95 2.95 -15.17
N PRO A 401 11.06 2.62 -14.22
CA PRO A 401 10.19 1.47 -14.36
C PRO A 401 9.25 1.67 -15.55
N THR A 402 8.91 0.58 -16.22
CA THR A 402 7.84 0.57 -17.22
C THR A 402 6.58 -0.01 -16.60
N SER A 403 5.40 0.40 -17.04
CA SER A 403 4.15 -0.16 -16.51
C SER A 403 3.06 -0.19 -17.56
N LYS A 404 2.14 -1.14 -17.40
CA LYS A 404 0.93 -1.28 -18.20
C LYS A 404 -0.30 -1.34 -17.29
N LEU A 405 -1.35 -0.63 -17.67
CA LEU A 405 -2.63 -0.64 -16.97
C LEU A 405 -3.60 -1.68 -17.56
N PHE A 406 -4.40 -2.28 -16.68
CA PHE A 406 -5.42 -3.28 -17.02
C PHE A 406 -6.76 -2.90 -16.36
N VAL A 407 -7.84 -2.87 -17.15
CA VAL A 407 -9.19 -2.47 -16.71
C VAL A 407 -10.28 -3.05 -17.62
N GLY A 408 -11.48 -3.27 -17.06
CA GLY A 408 -12.68 -3.62 -17.82
C GLY A 408 -12.78 -5.08 -18.27
N GLN A 409 -12.10 -6.00 -17.58
CA GLN A 409 -12.37 -7.44 -17.67
C GLN A 409 -12.58 -7.98 -16.26
N SER A 410 -13.47 -8.97 -16.13
CA SER A 410 -13.83 -9.57 -14.84
C SER A 410 -12.80 -10.57 -14.32
N PHE A 411 -11.92 -11.08 -15.21
CA PHE A 411 -10.81 -11.95 -14.86
C PHE A 411 -9.53 -11.59 -15.60
N TYR A 412 -8.39 -11.65 -14.90
CA TYR A 412 -7.05 -11.51 -15.46
C TYR A 412 -6.15 -12.65 -15.00
N GLU A 413 -5.31 -13.11 -15.92
CA GLU A 413 -4.19 -14.02 -15.64
C GLU A 413 -2.87 -13.32 -15.99
N PHE A 414 -1.94 -13.37 -15.05
CA PHE A 414 -0.57 -12.93 -15.25
C PHE A 414 0.36 -14.13 -15.04
N ALA A 415 1.14 -14.48 -16.06
CA ALA A 415 1.88 -15.74 -16.09
C ALA A 415 3.02 -15.83 -15.07
N ASP A 416 3.67 -14.72 -14.75
CA ASP A 416 4.79 -14.67 -13.81
C ASP A 416 4.92 -13.25 -13.22
N VAL A 417 4.75 -13.14 -11.91
CA VAL A 417 4.78 -11.87 -11.17
C VAL A 417 5.60 -12.05 -9.90
N ASP A 418 6.70 -11.32 -9.76
CA ASP A 418 7.57 -11.44 -8.57
C ASP A 418 6.91 -10.92 -7.29
N TYR A 419 6.11 -9.86 -7.40
CA TYR A 419 5.45 -9.20 -6.27
C TYR A 419 3.97 -8.97 -6.58
N VAL A 420 3.09 -9.79 -6.00
CA VAL A 420 1.64 -9.77 -6.25
C VAL A 420 0.93 -9.00 -5.14
N PHE A 421 0.57 -7.75 -5.41
CA PHE A 421 -0.01 -6.79 -4.47
C PHE A 421 0.82 -6.60 -3.17
N GLU A 422 2.13 -6.79 -3.29
CA GLU A 422 3.12 -6.63 -2.24
C GLU A 422 4.11 -5.54 -2.63
N SER A 423 4.59 -4.75 -1.67
CA SER A 423 5.55 -3.70 -1.98
C SER A 423 6.90 -4.32 -2.37
N PRO A 424 7.42 -4.03 -3.57
CA PRO A 424 8.74 -4.51 -3.97
C PRO A 424 9.82 -3.89 -3.06
N PRO A 425 10.90 -4.61 -2.72
CA PRO A 425 11.98 -4.09 -1.89
C PRO A 425 12.65 -2.89 -2.59
N ARG A 426 13.16 -1.93 -1.83
CA ARG A 426 13.82 -0.75 -2.42
C ARG A 426 15.18 -1.09 -3.05
N GLU A 427 15.87 -2.07 -2.49
CA GLU A 427 17.19 -2.52 -2.92
C GLU A 427 17.24 -4.05 -2.83
N ILE A 428 18.08 -4.68 -3.66
CA ILE A 428 18.34 -6.12 -3.63
C ILE A 428 19.84 -6.37 -3.75
N GLU A 429 20.32 -7.45 -3.13
CA GLU A 429 21.69 -7.92 -3.31
C GLU A 429 21.81 -8.73 -4.60
N VAL A 430 22.83 -8.40 -5.40
CA VAL A 430 23.11 -9.07 -6.68
C VAL A 430 24.58 -9.47 -6.76
N GLY A 431 24.87 -10.58 -7.42
CA GLY A 431 26.24 -11.03 -7.65
C GLY A 431 27.04 -10.00 -8.46
N SER A 432 28.36 -9.94 -8.22
CA SER A 432 29.27 -8.94 -8.80
C SER A 432 29.29 -8.87 -10.34
N SER A 433 28.83 -9.91 -11.03
CA SER A 433 28.73 -9.98 -12.50
C SER A 433 27.39 -9.50 -13.07
N VAL A 434 26.36 -9.26 -12.23
CA VAL A 434 25.01 -8.91 -12.67
C VAL A 434 24.84 -7.39 -12.69
N ARG A 435 24.63 -6.81 -13.88
CA ARG A 435 24.50 -5.35 -14.04
C ARG A 435 23.10 -4.81 -13.77
N THR A 436 22.07 -5.59 -14.12
CA THR A 436 20.66 -5.23 -13.97
C THR A 436 19.86 -6.48 -13.66
N VAL A 437 18.98 -6.41 -12.67
CA VAL A 437 17.96 -7.41 -12.39
C VAL A 437 16.60 -6.81 -12.67
N THR A 438 15.79 -7.54 -13.42
CA THR A 438 14.41 -7.16 -13.75
C THR A 438 13.45 -7.93 -12.84
N LYS A 439 12.50 -7.22 -12.26
CA LYS A 439 11.42 -7.78 -11.46
C LYS A 439 10.07 -7.23 -11.89
N THR A 440 9.00 -7.92 -11.57
CA THR A 440 7.63 -7.55 -11.93
C THR A 440 6.77 -7.35 -10.67
N HIS A 441 5.90 -6.35 -10.71
CA HIS A 441 5.00 -6.04 -9.60
C HIS A 441 3.59 -5.80 -10.14
N LEU A 442 2.62 -6.55 -9.63
CA LEU A 442 1.20 -6.35 -9.89
C LEU A 442 0.57 -5.63 -8.69
N GLY A 443 -0.14 -4.54 -8.92
CA GLY A 443 -0.84 -3.83 -7.85
C GLY A 443 -2.09 -3.09 -8.31
N SER A 444 -2.92 -2.68 -7.36
CA SER A 444 -4.06 -1.79 -7.63
C SER A 444 -3.58 -0.34 -7.74
N VAL A 445 -4.18 0.43 -8.66
CA VAL A 445 -3.85 1.86 -8.81
C VAL A 445 -4.73 2.69 -7.88
N SER A 446 -4.10 3.40 -6.93
CA SER A 446 -4.79 4.37 -6.06
C SER A 446 -4.32 5.79 -6.39
N ARG A 447 -5.00 6.41 -7.37
CA ARG A 447 -4.77 7.80 -7.84
C ARG A 447 -6.12 8.42 -8.23
N PRO A 448 -6.23 9.76 -8.38
CA PRO A 448 -7.45 10.38 -8.88
C PRO A 448 -7.91 9.79 -10.22
N ASP A 449 -9.19 9.45 -10.34
CA ASP A 449 -9.76 8.74 -11.51
C ASP A 449 -9.43 9.43 -12.83
N GLY A 450 -9.41 10.76 -12.86
CA GLY A 450 -9.05 11.53 -14.06
C GLY A 450 -7.60 11.38 -14.51
N GLU A 451 -6.66 11.10 -13.60
CA GLU A 451 -5.25 10.81 -13.97
C GLU A 451 -5.11 9.41 -14.54
N ILE A 452 -5.83 8.43 -13.96
CA ILE A 452 -5.88 7.06 -14.45
C ILE A 452 -6.47 7.04 -15.86
N ALA A 453 -7.58 7.77 -16.09
CA ALA A 453 -8.20 7.89 -17.40
C ALA A 453 -7.25 8.46 -18.47
N GLN A 454 -6.45 9.47 -18.12
CA GLN A 454 -5.46 10.05 -19.03
C GLN A 454 -4.32 9.07 -19.36
N GLU A 455 -3.84 8.30 -18.38
CA GLU A 455 -2.85 7.25 -18.60
C GLU A 455 -3.43 6.13 -19.47
N LEU A 456 -4.66 5.69 -19.23
CA LEU A 456 -5.37 4.70 -20.06
C LEU A 456 -5.53 5.17 -21.51
N GLU A 457 -5.91 6.43 -21.72
CA GLU A 457 -6.07 6.99 -23.07
C GLU A 457 -4.76 6.97 -23.84
N SER A 458 -3.65 7.31 -23.17
CA SER A 458 -2.32 7.42 -23.79
C SER A 458 -1.58 6.09 -23.94
N THR A 459 -1.85 5.10 -23.08
CA THR A 459 -1.10 3.83 -23.03
C THR A 459 -1.89 2.59 -23.45
N VAL A 460 -3.22 2.65 -23.42
CA VAL A 460 -4.10 1.52 -23.74
C VAL A 460 -5.02 1.84 -24.91
N SER A 461 -6.08 2.61 -24.69
CA SER A 461 -6.97 3.14 -25.72
C SER A 461 -7.93 4.16 -25.13
N LEU A 462 -8.43 5.06 -25.99
CA LEU A 462 -9.51 5.98 -25.64
C LEU A 462 -10.77 5.23 -25.16
N ASP A 463 -11.14 4.14 -25.83
CA ASP A 463 -12.33 3.37 -25.50
C ASP A 463 -12.28 2.82 -24.05
N ARG A 464 -11.14 2.24 -23.65
CA ARG A 464 -10.93 1.73 -22.29
C ARG A 464 -10.92 2.85 -21.26
N ALA A 465 -10.35 4.01 -21.60
CA ALA A 465 -10.40 5.19 -20.74
C ALA A 465 -11.84 5.67 -20.51
N LEU A 466 -12.65 5.76 -21.58
CA LEU A 466 -14.05 6.17 -21.48
C LEU A 466 -14.87 5.14 -20.68
N MET A 467 -14.72 3.85 -20.95
CA MET A 467 -15.39 2.79 -20.16
C MET A 467 -15.07 2.91 -18.67
N PHE A 468 -13.79 3.13 -18.33
CA PHE A 468 -13.37 3.32 -16.95
C PHE A 468 -14.05 4.52 -16.31
N VAL A 469 -14.02 5.69 -16.98
CA VAL A 469 -14.62 6.92 -16.48
C VAL A 469 -16.14 6.81 -16.33
N GLU A 470 -16.82 6.25 -17.33
CA GLU A 470 -18.27 6.00 -17.30
C GLU A 470 -18.65 5.10 -16.12
N SER A 471 -17.88 4.03 -15.89
CA SER A 471 -18.09 3.12 -14.76
C SER A 471 -17.90 3.79 -13.39
N ARG A 472 -17.02 4.80 -13.30
CA ARG A 472 -16.81 5.59 -12.07
C ARG A 472 -17.91 6.62 -11.89
N LEU A 473 -18.26 7.33 -12.96
CA LEU A 473 -19.32 8.35 -12.98
C LEU A 473 -20.69 7.78 -12.65
N ALA A 474 -21.02 6.58 -13.13
CA ALA A 474 -22.26 5.88 -12.79
C ALA A 474 -22.47 5.72 -11.27
N ARG A 475 -21.39 5.75 -10.47
CA ARG A 475 -21.42 5.63 -9.01
C ARG A 475 -21.14 6.97 -8.31
N LYS A 476 -20.36 7.86 -8.92
CA LYS A 476 -19.94 9.16 -8.39
C LYS A 476 -20.52 10.33 -9.22
N GLN A 477 -21.85 10.42 -9.34
CA GLN A 477 -22.52 11.40 -10.21
C GLN A 477 -22.31 12.88 -9.84
N TYR A 478 -21.76 13.13 -8.64
CA TYR A 478 -21.45 14.47 -8.12
C TYR A 478 -19.96 14.81 -8.22
N ASP A 479 -19.13 13.95 -8.82
CA ASP A 479 -17.73 14.23 -9.07
C ASP A 479 -17.58 15.22 -10.24
N VAL A 480 -17.61 16.51 -9.90
CA VAL A 480 -17.51 17.64 -10.85
C VAL A 480 -16.23 17.57 -11.66
N SER A 481 -15.12 17.15 -11.03
CA SER A 481 -13.82 17.09 -11.68
C SER A 481 -13.80 16.00 -12.76
N LEU A 482 -14.29 14.80 -12.41
CA LEU A 482 -14.30 13.68 -13.33
C LEU A 482 -15.25 13.90 -14.50
N ILE A 483 -16.45 14.43 -14.26
CA ILE A 483 -17.41 14.68 -15.35
C ILE A 483 -16.99 15.82 -16.28
N SER A 484 -16.28 16.82 -15.75
CA SER A 484 -15.71 17.90 -16.56
C SER A 484 -14.61 17.35 -17.48
N LYS A 485 -13.73 16.48 -16.95
CA LYS A 485 -12.71 15.79 -17.75
C LYS A 485 -13.33 14.88 -18.80
N TYR A 486 -14.35 14.11 -18.44
CA TYR A 486 -15.11 13.29 -19.38
C TYR A 486 -15.67 14.12 -20.53
N SER A 487 -16.34 15.22 -20.21
CA SER A 487 -16.94 16.11 -21.22
C SER A 487 -15.90 16.70 -22.17
N LEU A 488 -14.73 17.10 -21.64
CA LEU A 488 -13.61 17.59 -22.44
C LEU A 488 -13.06 16.50 -23.37
N THR A 489 -12.87 15.28 -22.86
CA THR A 489 -12.38 14.14 -23.65
C THR A 489 -13.36 13.81 -24.76
N ILE A 490 -14.66 13.74 -24.46
CA ILE A 490 -15.72 13.46 -25.45
C ILE A 490 -15.74 14.51 -26.57
N ALA A 491 -15.68 15.80 -26.21
CA ALA A 491 -15.66 16.88 -27.18
C ALA A 491 -14.42 16.84 -28.09
N ARG A 492 -13.26 16.45 -27.55
CA ARG A 492 -12.04 16.25 -28.36
C ARG A 492 -12.13 15.03 -29.26
N SER A 493 -12.69 13.93 -28.75
CA SER A 493 -12.71 12.65 -29.46
C SER A 493 -13.92 12.44 -30.38
N LYS A 494 -14.87 13.38 -30.40
CA LYS A 494 -16.10 13.31 -31.19
C LYS A 494 -16.94 12.04 -30.89
N GLN A 495 -17.07 11.70 -29.60
CA GLN A 495 -17.86 10.55 -29.13
C GLN A 495 -19.16 10.99 -28.42
N GLU A 496 -19.78 12.06 -28.91
CA GLU A 496 -20.91 12.70 -28.23
C GLU A 496 -22.14 11.79 -28.17
N GLN A 497 -22.37 10.94 -29.18
CA GLN A 497 -23.48 9.98 -29.16
C GLN A 497 -23.36 9.02 -27.97
N ARG A 498 -22.18 8.40 -27.79
CA ARG A 498 -21.88 7.52 -26.66
C ARG A 498 -22.14 8.23 -25.33
N ALA A 499 -21.66 9.46 -25.19
CA ALA A 499 -21.84 10.23 -23.97
C ALA A 499 -23.32 10.58 -23.73
N ALA A 500 -24.06 10.96 -24.76
CA ALA A 500 -25.48 11.26 -24.66
C ALA A 500 -26.27 10.03 -24.20
N ASP A 501 -26.01 8.86 -24.80
CA ASP A 501 -26.67 7.59 -24.47
C ASP A 501 -26.35 7.14 -23.03
N PHE A 502 -25.09 7.28 -22.62
CA PHE A 502 -24.65 7.00 -21.25
C PHE A 502 -25.31 7.94 -20.23
N LEU A 503 -25.20 9.25 -20.44
CA LEU A 503 -25.70 10.24 -19.48
C LEU A 503 -27.24 10.22 -19.36
N LYS A 504 -27.95 9.93 -20.45
CA LYS A 504 -29.43 9.85 -20.49
C LYS A 504 -29.99 8.80 -19.53
N GLN A 505 -29.29 7.67 -19.34
CA GLN A 505 -29.71 6.58 -18.46
C GLN A 505 -29.87 6.99 -16.99
N TYR A 506 -29.29 8.13 -16.60
CA TYR A 506 -29.19 8.53 -15.19
C TYR A 506 -29.86 9.87 -14.89
N LEU A 507 -30.57 10.49 -15.84
CA LEU A 507 -31.21 11.81 -15.65
C LEU A 507 -32.33 11.82 -14.60
N ASP A 508 -32.93 10.67 -14.30
CA ASP A 508 -34.03 10.57 -13.34
C ASP A 508 -33.58 10.24 -11.91
N ARG A 509 -32.28 10.00 -11.70
CA ARG A 509 -31.75 9.75 -10.36
C ARG A 509 -31.93 10.96 -9.45
N LYS A 510 -32.27 10.68 -8.19
CA LYS A 510 -32.46 11.68 -7.14
C LYS A 510 -31.35 11.54 -6.08
N PRO A 511 -30.81 12.65 -5.55
CA PRO A 511 -31.06 14.03 -5.97
C PRO A 511 -30.58 14.32 -7.41
N ILE A 512 -31.09 15.40 -8.02
CA ILE A 512 -30.65 15.83 -9.35
C ILE A 512 -29.20 16.34 -9.26
N SER A 513 -28.30 15.80 -10.10
CA SER A 513 -26.93 16.29 -10.20
C SER A 513 -26.81 17.35 -11.29
N ILE A 514 -26.64 18.62 -10.91
CA ILE A 514 -26.47 19.71 -11.89
C ILE A 514 -25.29 19.43 -12.85
N PRO A 515 -24.07 19.09 -12.38
CA PRO A 515 -22.95 18.76 -13.27
C PRO A 515 -23.30 17.68 -14.31
N TRP A 516 -24.06 16.65 -13.92
CA TRP A 516 -24.51 15.58 -14.81
C TRP A 516 -25.46 16.05 -15.90
N HIS A 517 -26.51 16.75 -15.49
CA HIS A 517 -27.47 17.31 -16.42
C HIS A 517 -26.84 18.35 -17.34
N ARG A 518 -25.88 19.14 -16.84
CA ARG A 518 -25.13 20.08 -17.67
C ARG A 518 -24.31 19.37 -18.73
N ALA A 519 -23.58 18.31 -18.36
CA ALA A 519 -22.83 17.48 -19.31
C ALA A 519 -23.77 16.88 -20.38
N TYR A 520 -24.94 16.38 -20.00
CA TYR A 520 -25.93 15.89 -20.96
C TYR A 520 -26.41 17.00 -21.91
N GLN A 521 -26.79 18.16 -21.38
CA GLN A 521 -27.24 19.29 -22.18
C GLN A 521 -26.16 19.76 -23.18
N ASP A 522 -24.89 19.73 -22.79
CA ASP A 522 -23.77 20.20 -23.61
C ASP A 522 -23.33 19.13 -24.64
N LEU A 523 -23.41 17.84 -24.28
CA LEU A 523 -22.96 16.70 -25.10
C LEU A 523 -24.09 16.00 -25.87
N SER A 524 -25.34 16.41 -25.69
CA SER A 524 -26.46 15.86 -26.44
C SER A 524 -26.30 16.10 -27.96
N VAL A 525 -26.57 15.06 -28.72
CA VAL A 525 -26.55 15.04 -30.20
C VAL A 525 -27.93 15.24 -30.82
N ILE A 526 -29.00 15.12 -30.03
CA ILE A 526 -30.37 15.39 -30.47
C ILE A 526 -30.63 16.90 -30.55
N ASP A 527 -31.74 17.28 -31.18
CA ASP A 527 -32.07 18.69 -31.37
C ASP A 527 -32.17 19.41 -30.01
N ARG A 528 -31.59 20.61 -29.92
CA ARG A 528 -31.58 21.36 -28.66
C ARG A 528 -32.98 21.80 -28.24
N ASP A 529 -33.89 22.02 -29.18
CA ASP A 529 -35.29 22.31 -28.88
C ASP A 529 -36.00 21.08 -28.28
N GLU A 530 -35.59 19.86 -28.66
CA GLU A 530 -36.05 18.62 -28.02
C GLU A 530 -35.51 18.50 -26.59
N VAL A 531 -34.23 18.84 -26.37
CA VAL A 531 -33.65 18.89 -25.02
C VAL A 531 -34.35 19.97 -24.18
N GLU A 532 -34.61 21.16 -24.72
CA GLU A 532 -35.36 22.23 -24.04
C GLU A 532 -36.76 21.73 -23.63
N ALA A 533 -37.47 21.06 -24.55
CA ALA A 533 -38.79 20.50 -24.28
C ALA A 533 -38.78 19.45 -23.16
N ASP A 534 -37.81 18.53 -23.13
CA ASP A 534 -37.64 17.54 -22.05
C ASP A 534 -37.46 18.22 -20.68
N TYR A 535 -36.56 19.22 -20.60
CA TYR A 535 -36.34 19.95 -19.35
C TYR A 535 -37.56 20.78 -18.93
N ALA A 536 -38.30 21.34 -19.89
CA ALA A 536 -39.54 22.06 -19.61
C ALA A 536 -40.62 21.11 -19.06
N GLU A 537 -40.73 19.89 -19.58
CA GLU A 537 -41.63 18.87 -19.04
C GLU A 537 -41.23 18.43 -17.63
N ARG A 538 -39.93 18.23 -17.38
CA ARG A 538 -39.40 17.92 -16.04
C ARG A 538 -39.75 19.02 -15.03
N LEU A 539 -39.60 20.28 -15.41
CA LEU A 539 -39.96 21.41 -14.55
C LEU A 539 -41.47 21.50 -14.33
N LYS A 540 -42.31 21.19 -15.32
CA LYS A 540 -43.78 21.15 -15.11
C LYS A 540 -44.17 20.11 -14.06
N LYS A 541 -43.48 18.97 -14.00
CA LYS A 541 -43.73 17.91 -13.01
C LYS A 541 -43.26 18.30 -11.59
N ASP A 542 -42.29 19.19 -11.48
CA ASP A 542 -41.70 19.63 -10.21
C ASP A 542 -41.34 21.14 -10.28
N PRO A 543 -42.35 22.05 -10.25
CA PRO A 543 -42.20 23.48 -10.63
C PRO A 543 -41.30 24.31 -9.72
N ASP A 544 -41.12 23.86 -8.48
CA ASP A 544 -40.37 24.57 -7.45
C ASP A 544 -39.00 23.91 -7.19
N ASN A 545 -38.60 22.93 -8.01
CA ASN A 545 -37.28 22.33 -7.90
C ASN A 545 -36.19 23.30 -8.36
N ALA A 546 -35.44 23.84 -7.40
CA ALA A 546 -34.37 24.79 -7.66
C ALA A 546 -33.38 24.31 -8.74
N ARG A 547 -33.02 23.03 -8.77
CA ARG A 547 -32.07 22.50 -9.75
C ARG A 547 -32.68 22.45 -11.15
N LEU A 548 -33.94 22.07 -11.29
CA LEU A 548 -34.64 22.09 -12.58
C LEU A 548 -34.88 23.53 -13.07
N LEU A 549 -35.17 24.47 -12.17
CA LEU A 549 -35.27 25.89 -12.51
C LEU A 549 -33.95 26.40 -13.11
N TYR A 550 -32.81 26.07 -12.49
CA TYR A 550 -31.48 26.38 -13.05
C TYR A 550 -31.24 25.70 -14.41
N LEU A 551 -31.48 24.38 -14.50
CA LEU A 551 -31.20 23.60 -15.70
C LEU A 551 -32.08 24.03 -16.88
N ASN A 552 -33.32 24.45 -16.62
CA ASN A 552 -34.20 25.06 -17.62
C ASN A 552 -33.71 26.44 -18.02
N GLY A 553 -33.29 27.28 -17.06
CA GLY A 553 -32.73 28.60 -17.34
C GLY A 553 -31.56 28.58 -18.34
N ARG A 554 -30.78 27.49 -18.38
CA ARG A 554 -29.73 27.30 -19.40
C ARG A 554 -30.25 27.01 -20.82
N MET A 555 -31.44 26.40 -20.92
CA MET A 555 -31.97 25.90 -22.18
C MET A 555 -32.93 26.89 -22.84
N VAL A 556 -33.70 27.64 -22.04
CA VAL A 556 -34.73 28.55 -22.57
C VAL A 556 -34.18 29.59 -23.53
N LYS A 557 -34.94 29.83 -24.60
CA LYS A 557 -34.69 30.93 -25.52
C LYS A 557 -35.03 32.27 -24.86
N GLY A 558 -34.06 33.17 -24.83
CA GLY A 558 -34.22 34.54 -24.34
C GLY A 558 -33.65 34.74 -22.93
N ARG A 559 -32.77 35.75 -22.82
CA ARG A 559 -32.00 36.05 -21.62
C ARG A 559 -32.86 36.43 -20.41
N GLU A 560 -33.94 37.18 -20.64
CA GLU A 560 -34.81 37.62 -19.56
C GLU A 560 -35.50 36.43 -18.89
N LYS A 561 -36.06 35.52 -19.68
CA LYS A 561 -36.65 34.26 -19.19
C LYS A 561 -35.64 33.41 -18.43
N ALA A 562 -34.42 33.29 -18.95
CA ALA A 562 -33.33 32.59 -18.27
C ALA A 562 -33.03 33.23 -16.90
N SER A 563 -32.93 34.55 -16.84
CA SER A 563 -32.64 35.30 -15.60
C SER A 563 -33.75 35.15 -14.57
N GLN A 564 -35.01 35.21 -14.98
CA GLN A 564 -36.17 34.96 -14.11
C GLN A 564 -36.15 33.54 -13.53
N LEU A 565 -35.79 32.53 -14.33
CA LEU A 565 -35.64 31.15 -13.86
C LEU A 565 -34.48 30.99 -12.86
N PHE A 566 -33.34 31.65 -13.09
CA PHE A 566 -32.24 31.66 -12.13
C PHE A 566 -32.62 32.34 -10.81
N GLN A 567 -33.35 33.46 -10.85
CA GLN A 567 -33.85 34.12 -9.65
C GLN A 567 -34.83 33.25 -8.88
N ARG A 568 -35.78 32.60 -9.57
CA ARG A 568 -36.68 31.61 -8.95
C ARG A 568 -35.93 30.41 -8.36
N SER A 569 -34.86 29.96 -9.03
CA SER A 569 -34.00 28.90 -8.53
C SER A 569 -33.34 29.29 -7.19
N ILE A 570 -32.84 30.52 -7.06
CA ILE A 570 -32.28 31.07 -5.81
C ILE A 570 -33.35 31.16 -4.72
N GLN A 571 -34.57 31.57 -5.07
CA GLN A 571 -35.68 31.65 -4.12
C GLN A 571 -36.09 30.25 -3.60
N ALA A 572 -36.09 29.25 -4.48
CA ALA A 572 -36.44 27.88 -4.13
C ALA A 572 -35.37 27.17 -3.30
N ASP A 573 -34.08 27.41 -3.57
CA ASP A 573 -32.96 26.92 -2.76
C ASP A 573 -31.86 27.99 -2.67
N PRO A 574 -31.87 28.82 -1.61
CA PRO A 574 -30.87 29.86 -1.40
C PRO A 574 -29.44 29.33 -1.20
N LYS A 575 -29.26 28.02 -1.00
CA LYS A 575 -27.94 27.40 -0.86
C LYS A 575 -27.39 26.90 -2.19
N LEU A 576 -28.15 26.99 -3.28
CA LEU A 576 -27.72 26.52 -4.58
C LEU A 576 -26.83 27.55 -5.27
N SER A 577 -25.55 27.22 -5.46
CA SER A 577 -24.55 28.15 -6.00
C SER A 577 -24.59 28.37 -7.53
N TRP A 578 -25.14 27.41 -8.28
CA TRP A 578 -25.16 27.42 -9.76
C TRP A 578 -25.92 28.61 -10.39
N PRO A 579 -27.12 29.00 -9.93
CA PRO A 579 -27.82 30.19 -10.42
C PRO A 579 -27.04 31.49 -10.21
N HIS A 580 -26.38 31.64 -9.05
CA HIS A 580 -25.53 32.80 -8.77
C HIS A 580 -24.38 32.90 -9.78
N TYR A 581 -23.71 31.77 -10.06
CA TYR A 581 -22.68 31.73 -11.11
C TYR A 581 -23.23 32.13 -12.48
N ALA A 582 -24.41 31.64 -12.89
CA ALA A 582 -24.99 31.96 -14.19
C ALA A 582 -25.36 33.45 -14.33
N LEU A 583 -25.95 34.04 -13.29
CA LEU A 583 -26.23 35.48 -13.26
C LEU A 583 -24.94 36.31 -13.28
N GLY A 584 -23.92 35.90 -12.52
CA GLY A 584 -22.61 36.55 -12.53
C GLY A 584 -21.92 36.48 -13.89
N TYR A 585 -21.98 35.32 -14.57
CA TYR A 585 -21.44 35.17 -15.92
C TYR A 585 -22.17 36.05 -16.94
N ALA A 586 -23.50 36.15 -16.84
CA ALA A 586 -24.29 37.03 -17.69
C ALA A 586 -24.01 38.52 -17.44
N ALA A 587 -23.75 38.90 -16.19
CA ALA A 587 -23.34 40.26 -15.83
C ALA A 587 -21.91 40.58 -16.33
N ALA A 588 -20.98 39.63 -16.20
CA ALA A 588 -19.63 39.75 -16.73
C ALA A 588 -19.60 39.95 -18.26
N SER A 589 -20.47 39.24 -18.98
CA SER A 589 -20.62 39.38 -20.44
C SER A 589 -21.05 40.79 -20.87
N ASP A 590 -21.75 41.53 -19.99
CA ASP A 590 -22.21 42.89 -20.25
C ASP A 590 -21.25 43.96 -19.73
N GLY A 591 -20.25 43.57 -18.95
CA GLY A 591 -19.40 44.51 -18.22
C GLY A 591 -20.08 45.11 -16.97
N ASP A 592 -21.19 44.53 -16.49
CA ASP A 592 -21.75 44.86 -15.18
C ASP A 592 -20.95 44.16 -14.08
N TRP A 593 -19.78 44.73 -13.79
CA TRP A 593 -18.83 44.16 -12.85
C TRP A 593 -19.30 44.20 -11.40
N ALA A 594 -20.17 45.15 -11.03
CA ALA A 594 -20.72 45.25 -9.69
C ALA A 594 -21.70 44.10 -9.41
N THR A 595 -22.63 43.84 -10.33
CA THR A 595 -23.54 42.69 -10.22
C THR A 595 -22.77 41.37 -10.33
N CYS A 596 -21.77 41.30 -11.22
CA CYS A 596 -20.88 40.15 -11.34
C CYS A 596 -20.21 39.83 -10.00
N ALA A 597 -19.55 40.82 -9.36
CA ALA A 597 -18.87 40.64 -8.08
C ALA A 597 -19.82 40.06 -7.02
N LYS A 598 -20.99 40.69 -6.83
CA LYS A 598 -22.00 40.23 -5.87
C LYS A 598 -22.43 38.77 -6.11
N CYS A 599 -22.69 38.42 -7.36
CA CYS A 599 -23.14 37.06 -7.71
C CYS A 599 -22.03 36.02 -7.55
N ILE A 600 -20.81 36.35 -7.96
CA ILE A 600 -19.65 35.48 -7.87
C ILE A 600 -19.22 35.25 -6.42
N GLU A 601 -19.31 36.27 -5.57
CA GLU A 601 -19.09 36.16 -4.13
C GLU A 601 -20.12 35.23 -3.50
N ALA A 602 -21.42 35.42 -3.78
CA ALA A 602 -22.47 34.53 -3.29
C ALA A 602 -22.24 33.07 -3.75
N ALA A 603 -21.87 32.84 -5.01
CA ALA A 603 -21.54 31.50 -5.48
C ALA A 603 -20.34 30.90 -4.72
N THR A 604 -19.30 31.71 -4.47
CA THR A 604 -18.08 31.29 -3.75
C THR A 604 -18.37 30.93 -2.29
N GLU A 605 -19.16 31.76 -1.59
CA GLU A 605 -19.59 31.51 -0.20
C GLU A 605 -20.40 30.22 -0.08
N LEU A 606 -21.20 29.90 -1.10
CA LEU A 606 -21.97 28.66 -1.22
C LEU A 606 -21.14 27.46 -1.70
N GLY A 607 -19.80 27.59 -1.79
CA GLY A 607 -18.90 26.49 -2.10
C GLY A 607 -18.91 26.09 -3.58
N PHE A 608 -19.18 27.01 -4.50
CA PHE A 608 -19.01 26.75 -5.93
C PHE A 608 -17.56 26.36 -6.26
N ASP A 609 -17.40 25.56 -7.31
CA ASP A 609 -16.11 25.05 -7.74
C ASP A 609 -15.12 26.21 -8.03
N LYS A 610 -13.99 26.20 -7.32
CA LYS A 610 -12.99 27.28 -7.35
C LYS A 610 -12.32 27.40 -8.72
N ASP A 611 -12.14 26.28 -9.41
CA ASP A 611 -11.47 26.26 -10.72
C ASP A 611 -12.41 26.80 -11.81
N LEU A 612 -13.72 26.54 -11.69
CA LEU A 612 -14.72 27.07 -12.63
C LEU A 612 -14.98 28.58 -12.49
N ILE A 613 -14.74 29.16 -11.31
CA ILE A 613 -15.08 30.56 -11.01
C ILE A 613 -13.89 31.52 -10.96
N ILE A 614 -12.65 31.01 -10.98
CA ILE A 614 -11.44 31.80 -10.76
C ILE A 614 -11.30 32.99 -11.72
N MET A 615 -11.56 32.79 -13.02
CA MET A 615 -11.44 33.86 -14.00
C MET A 615 -12.49 34.95 -13.75
N LEU A 616 -13.76 34.60 -13.57
CA LEU A 616 -14.80 35.59 -13.30
C LEU A 616 -14.56 36.34 -12.00
N THR A 617 -14.09 35.66 -10.95
CA THR A 617 -13.70 36.28 -9.68
C THR A 617 -12.60 37.32 -9.90
N HIS A 618 -11.60 36.95 -10.69
CA HIS A 618 -10.52 37.85 -11.05
C HIS A 618 -11.02 39.08 -11.80
N TYR A 619 -11.82 38.90 -12.86
CA TYR A 619 -12.41 39.99 -13.63
C TYR A 619 -13.26 40.92 -12.75
N ALA A 620 -14.17 40.36 -11.96
CA ALA A 620 -15.06 41.12 -11.08
C ALA A 620 -14.28 41.99 -10.09
N LEU A 621 -13.39 41.38 -9.30
CA LEU A 621 -12.65 42.10 -8.26
C LEU A 621 -11.66 43.12 -8.83
N ARG A 622 -11.04 42.82 -9.98
CA ARG A 622 -10.20 43.78 -10.71
C ARG A 622 -10.99 45.01 -11.16
N ALA A 623 -12.16 44.81 -11.76
CA ALA A 623 -12.99 45.90 -12.26
C ALA A 623 -13.62 46.73 -11.13
N THR A 624 -13.89 46.12 -9.97
CA THR A 624 -14.42 46.83 -8.79
C THR A 624 -13.32 47.40 -7.87
N GLY A 625 -12.06 47.46 -8.32
CA GLY A 625 -10.96 48.10 -7.58
C GLY A 625 -10.42 47.32 -6.38
N ARG A 626 -10.76 46.03 -6.24
CA ARG A 626 -10.37 45.16 -5.11
C ARG A 626 -9.14 44.31 -5.43
N THR A 627 -8.16 44.92 -6.11
CA THR A 627 -6.94 44.24 -6.57
C THR A 627 -6.06 43.76 -5.43
N ASP A 628 -6.01 44.47 -4.30
CA ASP A 628 -5.19 44.07 -3.15
C ASP A 628 -5.66 42.76 -2.50
N GLU A 629 -6.97 42.51 -2.49
CA GLU A 629 -7.55 41.24 -2.03
C GLU A 629 -7.09 40.07 -2.91
N LEU A 630 -7.08 40.28 -4.24
CA LEU A 630 -6.58 39.29 -5.21
C LEU A 630 -5.09 39.01 -5.00
N ILE A 631 -4.27 40.06 -4.81
CA ILE A 631 -2.83 39.90 -4.55
C ILE A 631 -2.59 39.08 -3.28
N ALA A 632 -3.28 39.41 -2.18
CA ALA A 632 -3.18 38.67 -0.93
C ALA A 632 -3.61 37.21 -1.10
N LYS A 633 -4.71 36.97 -1.83
CA LYS A 633 -5.21 35.63 -2.14
C LYS A 633 -4.18 34.82 -2.94
N TYR A 634 -3.71 35.33 -4.08
CA TYR A 634 -2.81 34.56 -4.95
C TYR A 634 -1.44 34.31 -4.30
N ARG A 635 -0.92 35.27 -3.52
CA ARG A 635 0.30 35.03 -2.71
C ARG A 635 0.10 33.90 -1.71
N ARG A 636 -1.05 33.86 -1.03
CA ARG A 636 -1.40 32.78 -0.10
C ARG A 636 -1.50 31.43 -0.80
N ASP A 637 -2.17 31.39 -1.95
CA ASP A 637 -2.35 30.15 -2.73
C ASP A 637 -1.01 29.62 -3.31
N LEU A 638 -0.05 30.51 -3.58
CA LEU A 638 1.29 30.17 -4.08
C LEU A 638 2.35 29.93 -2.98
N ALA A 639 2.01 30.13 -1.70
CA ALA A 639 2.92 30.02 -0.57
C ALA A 639 3.36 28.57 -0.21
N PRO A 640 2.50 27.52 -0.28
CA PRO A 640 2.90 26.17 0.12
C PRO A 640 4.10 25.63 -0.67
N LEU A 641 5.19 25.30 0.04
CA LEU A 641 6.51 24.95 -0.53
C LEU A 641 6.56 23.61 -1.30
N GLN A 642 5.52 22.76 -1.22
CA GLN A 642 5.54 21.40 -1.76
C GLN A 642 4.62 21.17 -2.98
N LYS A 643 3.75 22.13 -3.33
CA LYS A 643 2.86 22.00 -4.48
C LYS A 643 3.26 23.03 -5.53
N THR A 644 3.48 22.59 -6.76
CA THR A 644 3.31 23.48 -7.92
C THR A 644 1.83 23.91 -7.90
N GLY A 645 1.53 25.11 -7.38
CA GLY A 645 0.21 25.70 -7.56
C GLY A 645 -0.14 25.75 -9.05
N THR A 646 -1.42 25.86 -9.43
CA THR A 646 -1.77 26.09 -10.84
C THR A 646 -1.09 27.37 -11.32
N VAL A 647 -0.26 27.26 -12.37
CA VAL A 647 0.44 28.35 -13.05
C VAL A 647 -0.46 29.56 -13.37
N SER A 648 -1.77 29.32 -13.55
CA SER A 648 -2.80 30.35 -13.69
C SER A 648 -2.80 31.36 -12.53
N HIS A 649 -2.65 30.93 -11.27
CA HIS A 649 -2.61 31.85 -10.12
C HIS A 649 -1.38 32.78 -10.16
N LEU A 650 -0.24 32.29 -10.68
CA LEU A 650 0.94 33.13 -10.91
C LEU A 650 0.64 34.20 -11.95
N TRP A 651 0.02 33.84 -13.08
CA TRP A 651 -0.32 34.80 -14.12
C TRP A 651 -1.32 35.85 -13.64
N LEU A 652 -2.35 35.44 -12.89
CA LEU A 652 -3.33 36.36 -12.32
C LEU A 652 -2.70 37.28 -11.25
N LEU A 653 -1.72 36.80 -10.48
CA LEU A 653 -0.93 37.64 -9.59
C LEU A 653 -0.08 38.66 -10.37
N CYS A 654 0.58 38.23 -11.45
CA CYS A 654 1.35 39.11 -12.31
C CYS A 654 0.46 40.21 -12.91
N ASP A 655 -0.73 39.88 -13.41
CA ASP A 655 -1.68 40.88 -13.90
C ASP A 655 -2.02 41.92 -12.83
N CYS A 656 -2.30 41.49 -11.59
CA CYS A 656 -2.55 42.38 -10.44
C CYS A 656 -1.39 43.32 -10.12
N LEU A 657 -0.18 42.79 -10.04
CA LEU A 657 1.01 43.58 -9.73
C LEU A 657 1.33 44.57 -10.86
N ILE A 658 1.28 44.12 -12.11
CA ILE A 658 1.56 44.95 -13.28
C ILE A 658 0.53 46.06 -13.43
N SER A 659 -0.75 45.83 -13.13
CA SER A 659 -1.76 46.90 -13.19
C SER A 659 -1.56 48.00 -12.16
N GLN A 660 -0.92 47.69 -11.04
CA GLN A 660 -0.54 48.66 -10.01
C GLN A 660 0.84 49.31 -10.25
N GLY A 661 1.48 49.01 -11.38
CA GLY A 661 2.83 49.51 -11.70
C GLY A 661 3.98 48.74 -11.04
N ASN A 662 3.69 47.67 -10.28
CA ASN A 662 4.69 46.83 -9.60
C ASN A 662 5.25 45.74 -10.52
N VAL A 663 5.85 46.13 -11.64
CA VAL A 663 6.42 45.18 -12.63
C VAL A 663 7.57 44.36 -12.05
N GLU A 664 8.43 44.98 -11.23
CA GLU A 664 9.57 44.32 -10.59
C GLU A 664 9.12 43.19 -9.65
N ALA A 665 8.12 43.44 -8.80
CA ALA A 665 7.57 42.42 -7.92
C ALA A 665 6.92 41.25 -8.70
N ALA A 666 6.32 41.53 -9.86
CA ALA A 666 5.78 40.50 -10.74
C ALA A 666 6.90 39.64 -11.34
N ALA A 667 8.00 40.26 -11.78
CA ALA A 667 9.18 39.56 -12.31
C ALA A 667 9.84 38.68 -11.24
N ASP A 668 10.00 39.18 -10.02
CA ASP A 668 10.51 38.41 -8.88
C ASP A 668 9.63 37.21 -8.56
N GLY A 669 8.31 37.36 -8.62
CA GLY A 669 7.35 36.27 -8.45
C GLY A 669 7.54 35.17 -9.50
N VAL A 670 7.68 35.53 -10.78
CA VAL A 670 7.95 34.58 -11.87
C VAL A 670 9.28 33.84 -11.66
N LYS A 671 10.36 34.58 -11.37
CA LYS A 671 11.69 34.01 -11.10
C LYS A 671 11.66 33.05 -9.93
N THR A 672 11.00 33.44 -8.83
CA THR A 672 10.83 32.61 -7.63
C THR A 672 10.07 31.34 -7.95
N TYR A 673 9.02 31.41 -8.76
CA TYR A 673 8.24 30.25 -9.15
C TYR A 673 9.05 29.31 -10.08
N GLN A 674 9.76 29.86 -11.07
CA GLN A 674 10.60 29.08 -11.99
C GLN A 674 11.76 28.36 -11.29
N ALA A 675 12.32 28.97 -10.24
CA ALA A 675 13.37 28.36 -9.42
C ALA A 675 12.90 27.10 -8.67
N ARG A 676 11.59 26.92 -8.47
CA ARG A 676 11.00 25.73 -7.83
C ARG A 676 10.90 24.53 -8.78
N ILE A 677 11.02 24.74 -10.09
CA ILE A 677 10.92 23.66 -11.07
C ILE A 677 12.24 22.86 -11.03
N PRO A 678 12.23 21.55 -10.73
CA PRO A 678 13.45 20.75 -10.69
C PRO A 678 14.15 20.73 -12.04
N ALA A 679 15.48 20.90 -12.06
CA ALA A 679 16.27 20.91 -13.29
C ALA A 679 16.21 19.57 -14.05
N ASN A 680 16.00 18.47 -13.33
CA ASN A 680 15.90 17.10 -13.84
C ASN A 680 14.49 16.70 -14.29
N LEU A 681 13.47 17.55 -14.10
CA LEU A 681 12.11 17.23 -14.56
C LEU A 681 12.09 17.19 -16.10
N PRO A 682 11.63 16.10 -16.73
CA PRO A 682 11.47 16.06 -18.18
C PRO A 682 10.60 17.24 -18.66
N GLY A 683 11.11 18.03 -19.61
CA GLY A 683 10.42 19.22 -20.09
C GLY A 683 10.53 20.47 -19.20
N ALA A 684 11.38 20.47 -18.15
CA ALA A 684 11.55 21.62 -17.25
C ALA A 684 11.88 22.92 -17.99
N THR A 685 12.73 22.87 -19.01
CA THR A 685 13.06 24.04 -19.84
C THR A 685 11.82 24.56 -20.54
N SER A 686 11.07 23.69 -21.24
CA SER A 686 9.82 24.06 -21.91
C SER A 686 8.78 24.61 -20.93
N TYR A 687 8.70 24.07 -19.71
CA TYR A 687 7.78 24.55 -18.70
C TYR A 687 8.17 25.93 -18.14
N ARG A 688 9.47 26.24 -18.03
CA ARG A 688 9.94 27.59 -17.68
C ARG A 688 9.58 28.59 -18.77
N GLU A 689 9.73 28.22 -20.04
CA GLU A 689 9.32 29.04 -21.19
C GLU A 689 7.80 29.27 -21.24
N TYR A 690 7.01 28.23 -20.94
CA TYR A 690 5.56 28.31 -20.82
C TYR A 690 5.10 29.37 -19.80
N ILE A 691 5.87 29.59 -18.73
CA ILE A 691 5.59 30.63 -17.74
C ILE A 691 6.05 32.02 -18.21
N ARG A 692 7.22 32.11 -18.86
CA ARG A 692 7.83 33.37 -19.29
C ARG A 692 6.96 34.12 -20.29
N ARG A 693 6.38 33.42 -21.26
CA ARG A 693 5.72 34.08 -22.40
C ARG A 693 4.47 34.88 -22.04
N PRO A 694 3.52 34.37 -21.23
CA PRO A 694 2.41 35.19 -20.75
C PRO A 694 2.87 36.39 -19.93
N PHE A 695 3.98 36.27 -19.19
CA PHE A 695 4.56 37.40 -18.47
C PHE A 695 5.04 38.51 -19.41
N GLU A 696 5.79 38.17 -20.46
CA GLU A 696 6.21 39.13 -21.50
C GLU A 696 5.02 39.78 -22.22
N TYR A 697 3.95 39.01 -22.43
CA TYR A 697 2.70 39.54 -22.99
C TYR A 697 2.06 40.57 -22.05
N MET A 698 1.98 40.29 -20.74
CA MET A 698 1.41 41.20 -19.74
C MET A 698 2.23 42.49 -19.57
N THR A 699 3.56 42.40 -19.63
CA THR A 699 4.47 43.56 -19.55
C THR A 699 4.56 44.34 -20.85
N GLN A 700 4.01 43.81 -21.95
CA GLN A 700 4.03 44.40 -23.28
C GLN A 700 5.46 44.59 -23.81
N ASP A 701 6.39 43.71 -23.44
CA ASP A 701 7.76 43.75 -23.94
C ASP A 701 7.79 43.22 -25.39
N ILE A 702 7.42 44.08 -26.35
CA ILE A 702 7.34 43.74 -27.77
C ILE A 702 8.69 43.22 -28.29
N LYS A 703 9.82 43.69 -27.75
CA LYS A 703 11.14 43.23 -28.17
C LYS A 703 11.37 41.78 -27.75
N ALA A 704 11.08 41.42 -26.50
CA ALA A 704 11.12 40.04 -26.02
C ALA A 704 10.09 39.16 -26.74
N LEU A 705 8.89 39.68 -26.99
CA LEU A 705 7.87 39.00 -27.79
C LEU A 705 8.34 38.74 -29.24
N LYS A 706 9.21 39.57 -29.78
CA LYS A 706 9.74 39.38 -31.13
C LYS A 706 10.95 38.43 -31.21
N ALA A 707 11.60 38.09 -30.11
CA ALA A 707 12.80 37.25 -30.12
C ALA A 707 12.50 35.85 -30.72
N PRO A 708 13.34 35.35 -31.65
CA PRO A 708 13.20 34.01 -32.21
C PRO A 708 13.82 32.96 -31.27
N GLU A 709 13.02 32.07 -30.67
CA GLU A 709 13.55 31.00 -29.80
C GLU A 709 12.72 29.71 -29.81
N ARG A 710 13.39 28.61 -29.43
CA ARG A 710 13.02 27.20 -29.62
C ARG A 710 11.67 26.86 -28.98
N TRP A 711 10.70 26.52 -29.84
CA TRP A 711 9.37 26.05 -29.48
C TRP A 711 9.44 24.78 -28.61
N GLY A 712 9.40 24.96 -27.29
CA GLY A 712 8.89 23.95 -26.37
C GLY A 712 7.35 23.94 -26.40
N GLN A 713 6.70 23.09 -25.60
CA GLN A 713 5.25 23.12 -25.42
C GLN A 713 4.79 24.44 -24.76
N VAL A 714 4.68 25.52 -25.54
CA VAL A 714 4.15 26.83 -25.11
C VAL A 714 2.63 26.78 -25.04
N GLU A 715 2.01 27.64 -24.23
CA GLU A 715 0.57 27.89 -24.24
C GLU A 715 0.13 28.37 -25.64
N PRO A 716 -0.65 27.58 -26.40
CA PRO A 716 -0.88 27.87 -27.82
C PRO A 716 -1.71 29.13 -28.06
N MET A 717 -2.62 29.54 -27.16
CA MET A 717 -3.41 30.77 -27.33
C MET A 717 -2.54 32.02 -27.22
N THR A 718 -1.65 32.08 -26.22
CA THR A 718 -0.72 33.19 -26.03
C THR A 718 0.23 33.28 -27.21
N THR A 719 0.73 32.14 -27.70
CA THR A 719 1.55 32.11 -28.91
C THR A 719 0.82 32.71 -30.11
N LEU A 720 -0.41 32.27 -30.37
CA LEU A 720 -1.25 32.82 -31.43
C LEU A 720 -1.35 34.34 -31.30
N HIS A 721 -1.80 34.84 -30.15
CA HIS A 721 -1.98 36.27 -29.94
C HIS A 721 -0.69 37.08 -30.00
N VAL A 722 0.45 36.50 -29.60
CA VAL A 722 1.75 37.15 -29.78
C VAL A 722 2.07 37.33 -31.25
N TYR A 723 1.85 36.31 -32.09
CA TYR A 723 2.04 36.46 -33.54
C TYR A 723 1.12 37.52 -34.16
N LEU A 724 -0.14 37.58 -33.71
CA LEU A 724 -1.12 38.55 -34.20
C LEU A 724 -0.73 40.01 -33.89
N VAL A 725 -0.02 40.26 -32.79
CA VAL A 725 0.37 41.62 -32.36
C VAL A 725 1.83 41.97 -32.64
N THR A 726 2.62 41.05 -33.21
CA THR A 726 4.05 41.25 -33.49
C THR A 726 4.39 41.20 -34.99
N ASP A 727 3.41 41.50 -35.84
CA ASP A 727 3.54 41.53 -37.31
C ASP A 727 4.00 40.19 -37.88
N ARG A 728 3.44 39.10 -37.35
CA ARG A 728 3.76 37.70 -37.70
C ARG A 728 2.49 36.89 -37.99
N ILE A 729 1.49 37.53 -38.57
CA ILE A 729 0.17 36.93 -38.81
C ILE A 729 0.29 35.64 -39.64
N ASP A 730 1.21 35.57 -40.60
CA ASP A 730 1.41 34.37 -41.41
C ASP A 730 1.89 33.16 -40.59
N LEU A 731 2.67 33.38 -39.52
CA LEU A 731 3.04 32.31 -38.58
C LEU A 731 1.84 31.89 -37.74
N ALA A 732 0.99 32.84 -37.32
CA ALA A 732 -0.29 32.53 -36.68
C ALA A 732 -1.14 31.63 -37.58
N MET A 733 -1.07 31.79 -38.91
CA MET A 733 -1.86 31.05 -39.89
C MET A 733 -1.20 29.79 -40.47
N SER A 734 0.05 29.47 -40.14
CA SER A 734 0.76 28.32 -40.76
C SER A 734 1.36 27.34 -39.77
N GLN A 735 1.61 27.74 -38.51
CA GLN A 735 2.28 26.87 -37.54
C GLN A 735 1.40 25.69 -37.11
N LYS A 736 1.95 24.48 -37.24
CA LYS A 736 1.25 23.22 -36.97
C LYS A 736 0.86 23.08 -35.50
N GLU A 737 1.69 23.60 -34.60
CA GLU A 737 1.45 23.58 -33.16
C GLU A 737 0.19 24.39 -32.77
N LEU A 738 -0.26 25.29 -33.65
CA LEU A 738 -1.47 26.10 -33.45
C LEU A 738 -2.74 25.47 -34.07
N ASP A 739 -2.64 24.36 -34.79
CA ASP A 739 -3.78 23.74 -35.50
C ASP A 739 -4.97 23.46 -34.57
N ALA A 740 -4.70 22.94 -33.37
CA ALA A 740 -5.75 22.64 -32.40
C ALA A 740 -6.49 23.90 -31.92
N VAL A 741 -5.76 24.99 -31.67
CA VAL A 741 -6.36 26.26 -31.25
C VAL A 741 -7.11 26.93 -32.40
N ARG A 742 -6.60 26.83 -33.63
CA ARG A 742 -7.21 27.43 -34.82
C ARG A 742 -8.51 26.78 -35.27
N GLN A 743 -8.94 25.71 -34.62
CA GLN A 743 -10.29 25.16 -34.79
C GLN A 743 -11.34 25.93 -33.97
N GLY A 744 -10.91 26.74 -32.99
CA GLY A 744 -11.79 27.52 -32.14
C GLY A 744 -12.31 28.80 -32.81
N PRO A 745 -13.62 29.13 -32.71
CA PRO A 745 -14.20 30.29 -33.39
C PRO A 745 -13.56 31.62 -33.00
N PHE A 746 -13.17 31.79 -31.73
CA PHE A 746 -12.59 33.05 -31.26
C PHE A 746 -11.12 33.22 -31.66
N ALA A 747 -10.38 32.12 -31.87
CA ALA A 747 -9.04 32.18 -32.46
C ALA A 747 -9.12 32.60 -33.94
N LEU A 748 -10.10 32.05 -34.68
CA LEU A 748 -10.40 32.45 -36.06
C LEU A 748 -10.80 33.93 -36.15
N LEU A 749 -11.66 34.41 -35.24
CA LEU A 749 -11.99 35.84 -35.14
C LEU A 749 -10.76 36.69 -34.84
N ALA A 750 -9.89 36.27 -33.92
CA ALA A 750 -8.67 37.02 -33.61
C ALA A 750 -7.75 37.15 -34.83
N ILE A 751 -7.59 36.09 -35.64
CA ILE A 751 -6.84 36.14 -36.90
C ILE A 751 -7.50 37.10 -37.89
N SER A 752 -8.81 36.99 -38.09
CA SER A 752 -9.57 37.90 -38.96
C SER A 752 -9.39 39.37 -38.55
N ILE A 753 -9.49 39.64 -37.24
CA ILE A 753 -9.34 40.98 -36.68
C ILE A 753 -7.95 41.55 -36.98
N ALA A 754 -6.89 40.77 -36.77
CA ALA A 754 -5.52 41.18 -37.04
C ALA A 754 -5.26 41.41 -38.54
N LEU A 755 -5.77 40.53 -39.41
CA LEU A 755 -5.65 40.67 -40.87
C LEU A 755 -6.30 41.96 -41.36
N GLN A 756 -7.53 42.26 -40.91
CA GLN A 756 -8.23 43.48 -41.32
C GLN A 756 -7.57 44.74 -40.75
N HIS A 757 -6.93 44.66 -39.58
CA HIS A 757 -6.12 45.77 -39.06
C HIS A 757 -4.82 45.99 -39.87
N ALA A 758 -4.29 44.94 -40.48
CA ALA A 758 -3.14 44.98 -41.39
C ALA A 758 -3.53 45.20 -42.86
N ASP A 759 -4.72 45.75 -43.13
CA ASP A 759 -5.28 46.02 -44.46
C ASP A 759 -5.38 44.79 -45.40
N ARG A 760 -5.37 43.56 -44.86
CA ARG A 760 -5.54 42.29 -45.60
C ARG A 760 -7.01 41.86 -45.64
N PHE A 761 -7.86 42.68 -46.26
CA PHE A 761 -9.32 42.58 -46.18
C PHE A 761 -9.92 41.25 -46.69
N ASP A 762 -9.44 40.74 -47.83
CA ASP A 762 -9.98 39.51 -48.43
C ASP A 762 -9.71 38.28 -47.55
N GLU A 763 -8.48 38.15 -47.06
CA GLU A 763 -8.10 37.10 -46.12
C GLU A 763 -8.87 37.25 -44.81
N ALA A 764 -9.00 38.48 -44.29
CA ALA A 764 -9.78 38.73 -43.08
C ALA A 764 -11.23 38.25 -43.22
N LYS A 765 -11.86 38.46 -44.38
CA LYS A 765 -13.21 37.98 -44.68
C LYS A 765 -13.27 36.46 -44.72
N GLU A 766 -12.29 35.79 -45.32
CA GLU A 766 -12.20 34.32 -45.35
C GLU A 766 -12.10 33.73 -43.94
N TRP A 767 -11.20 34.27 -43.11
CA TRP A 767 -11.04 33.82 -41.72
C TRP A 767 -12.26 34.13 -40.85
N ARG A 768 -12.94 35.25 -41.09
CA ARG A 768 -14.22 35.56 -40.44
C ARG A 768 -15.29 34.55 -40.81
N GLN A 769 -15.39 34.17 -42.08
CA GLN A 769 -16.35 33.18 -42.55
C GLN A 769 -16.11 31.82 -41.88
N LYS A 770 -14.84 31.37 -41.80
CA LYS A 770 -14.46 30.18 -41.02
C LYS A 770 -14.89 30.29 -39.56
N ALA A 771 -14.74 31.47 -38.95
CA ALA A 771 -15.17 31.72 -37.58
C ALA A 771 -16.70 31.64 -37.42
N ILE A 772 -17.47 32.20 -38.35
CA ILE A 772 -18.95 32.13 -38.36
C ILE A 772 -19.41 30.67 -38.49
N GLU A 773 -18.82 29.90 -39.39
CA GLU A 773 -19.10 28.45 -39.55
C GLU A 773 -18.74 27.66 -38.28
N ALA A 774 -17.61 27.98 -37.66
CA ALA A 774 -17.21 27.41 -36.38
C ALA A 774 -18.18 27.80 -35.24
N LEU A 775 -18.75 29.01 -35.25
CA LEU A 775 -19.77 29.43 -34.27
C LEU A 775 -21.10 28.69 -34.49
N LYS A 776 -21.51 28.48 -35.75
CA LYS A 776 -22.74 27.76 -36.12
C LYS A 776 -22.68 26.27 -35.77
N SER A 777 -21.54 25.63 -36.04
CA SER A 777 -21.34 24.20 -35.79
C SER A 777 -21.28 23.84 -34.29
N GLN A 778 -21.11 24.84 -33.41
CA GLN A 778 -21.06 24.65 -31.97
C GLN A 778 -22.47 24.56 -31.35
N ARG A 779 -22.57 23.86 -30.21
CA ARG A 779 -23.83 23.54 -29.53
C ARG A 779 -24.33 24.65 -28.57
N SER A 780 -23.59 25.76 -28.46
CA SER A 780 -23.98 26.91 -27.63
C SER A 780 -24.92 27.85 -28.38
N ASP A 781 -26.07 28.14 -27.79
CA ASP A 781 -27.05 29.11 -28.32
C ASP A 781 -26.44 30.49 -28.53
N ASP A 782 -25.67 30.95 -27.54
CA ASP A 782 -25.06 32.27 -27.59
C ASP A 782 -24.07 32.36 -28.75
N ARG A 783 -23.37 31.28 -29.08
CA ARG A 783 -22.47 31.22 -30.25
C ARG A 783 -23.26 31.21 -31.56
N ARG A 784 -24.36 30.45 -31.66
CA ARG A 784 -25.23 30.48 -32.84
C ARG A 784 -25.86 31.85 -33.05
N ARG A 785 -26.33 32.49 -31.97
CA ARG A 785 -26.83 33.86 -32.00
C ARG A 785 -25.73 34.85 -32.42
N ALA A 786 -24.51 34.71 -31.89
CA ALA A 786 -23.37 35.49 -32.36
C ALA A 786 -23.13 35.32 -33.87
N ALA A 787 -23.20 34.10 -34.39
CA ALA A 787 -23.08 33.84 -35.82
C ALA A 787 -24.20 34.50 -36.64
N MET A 788 -25.45 34.43 -36.18
CA MET A 788 -26.59 35.08 -36.83
C MET A 788 -26.42 36.60 -36.90
N LEU A 789 -25.84 37.22 -35.87
CA LEU A 789 -25.62 38.67 -35.86
C LEU A 789 -24.57 39.13 -36.88
N PHE A 790 -23.59 38.28 -37.23
CA PHE A 790 -22.65 38.58 -38.32
C PHE A 790 -23.28 38.57 -39.72
N GLU A 791 -24.45 37.93 -39.87
CA GLU A 791 -25.15 37.79 -41.16
C GLU A 791 -26.25 38.83 -41.36
N ARG A 792 -26.38 39.79 -40.45
CA ARG A 792 -27.36 40.89 -40.54
C ARG A 792 -26.88 41.95 -41.52
N GLU A 793 -27.83 42.56 -42.22
CA GLU A 793 -27.56 43.72 -43.08
C GLU A 793 -27.38 45.02 -42.28
N ALA A 794 -27.97 45.11 -41.09
CA ALA A 794 -27.93 46.28 -40.22
C ALA A 794 -27.25 45.94 -38.88
N PRO A 795 -26.60 46.92 -38.23
CA PRO A 795 -26.00 46.72 -36.91
C PRO A 795 -27.02 46.20 -35.90
N PRO A 796 -26.65 45.23 -35.05
CA PRO A 796 -27.53 44.76 -33.99
C PRO A 796 -27.80 45.85 -32.95
N THR A 797 -28.98 45.79 -32.36
CA THR A 797 -29.36 46.58 -31.20
C THR A 797 -28.58 46.18 -29.95
N SER A 798 -28.57 47.05 -28.94
CA SER A 798 -27.96 46.73 -27.64
C SER A 798 -28.58 45.49 -27.00
N ASP A 799 -29.89 45.27 -27.14
CA ASP A 799 -30.57 44.10 -26.60
C ASP A 799 -30.18 42.80 -27.32
N GLU A 800 -30.04 42.84 -28.66
CA GLU A 800 -29.55 41.70 -29.43
C GLU A 800 -28.11 41.35 -29.05
N LEU A 801 -27.25 42.36 -28.87
CA LEU A 801 -25.88 42.18 -28.39
C LEU A 801 -25.88 41.59 -26.98
N ASN A 802 -26.66 42.13 -26.05
CA ASN A 802 -26.75 41.66 -24.68
C ASN A 802 -27.36 40.26 -24.57
N SER A 803 -28.14 39.83 -25.57
CA SER A 803 -28.63 38.46 -25.63
C SER A 803 -27.47 37.47 -25.76
N VAL A 804 -26.41 37.80 -26.52
CA VAL A 804 -25.26 36.92 -26.78
C VAL A 804 -24.36 36.87 -25.54
N VAL A 805 -24.55 35.86 -24.68
CA VAL A 805 -23.78 35.72 -23.43
C VAL A 805 -22.48 34.96 -23.68
N LEU A 806 -21.35 35.67 -23.63
CA LEU A 806 -20.02 35.10 -23.87
C LEU A 806 -19.06 35.50 -22.76
N HIS A 807 -18.03 34.69 -22.53
CA HIS A 807 -16.93 35.05 -21.63
C HIS A 807 -16.33 36.41 -22.08
N PRO A 808 -15.95 37.32 -21.16
CA PRO A 808 -15.49 38.68 -21.52
C PRO A 808 -14.44 38.73 -22.64
N THR A 809 -13.46 37.82 -22.62
CA THR A 809 -12.42 37.70 -23.68
C THR A 809 -13.00 37.38 -25.06
N ASN A 810 -14.00 36.50 -25.12
CA ASN A 810 -14.64 36.08 -26.36
C ASN A 810 -15.62 37.15 -26.84
N LYS A 811 -16.31 37.79 -25.90
CA LYS A 811 -17.23 38.89 -26.16
C LYS A 811 -16.49 40.10 -26.73
N SER A 812 -15.30 40.43 -26.24
CA SER A 812 -14.51 41.53 -26.79
C SER A 812 -14.04 41.27 -28.23
N LEU A 813 -13.59 40.05 -28.55
CA LEU A 813 -13.28 39.67 -29.93
C LEU A 813 -14.51 39.70 -30.83
N PHE A 814 -15.66 39.21 -30.35
CA PHE A 814 -16.92 39.32 -31.06
C PHE A 814 -17.27 40.78 -31.38
N LEU A 815 -17.22 41.68 -30.38
CA LEU A 815 -17.50 43.10 -30.55
C LEU A 815 -16.54 43.78 -31.54
N LEU A 816 -15.23 43.52 -31.46
CA LEU A 816 -14.28 44.05 -32.43
C LEU A 816 -14.56 43.59 -33.86
N ALA A 817 -14.86 42.31 -34.04
CA ALA A 817 -15.24 41.78 -35.35
C ALA A 817 -16.57 42.38 -35.84
N MET A 818 -17.51 42.70 -34.95
CA MET A 818 -18.74 43.42 -35.31
C MET A 818 -18.44 44.85 -35.77
N GLY A 819 -17.51 45.56 -35.12
CA GLY A 819 -17.05 46.87 -35.59
C GLY A 819 -16.33 46.83 -36.95
N GLN A 820 -15.80 45.68 -37.34
CA GLN A 820 -15.23 45.44 -38.67
C GLN A 820 -16.28 45.12 -39.75
N VAL A 821 -17.42 44.55 -39.35
CA VAL A 821 -18.56 44.26 -40.25
C VAL A 821 -19.48 45.48 -40.40
N PHE A 822 -19.61 46.29 -39.34
CA PHE A 822 -20.44 47.50 -39.28
C PHE A 822 -19.58 48.73 -38.96
N PRO A 823 -18.82 49.26 -39.95
CA PRO A 823 -17.89 50.37 -39.74
C PRO A 823 -18.53 51.63 -39.16
N GLU A 824 -19.81 51.88 -39.44
CA GLU A 824 -20.60 53.01 -38.95
C GLU A 824 -20.81 53.00 -37.43
N LYS A 825 -20.66 51.84 -36.79
CA LYS A 825 -20.75 51.64 -35.34
C LYS A 825 -19.43 51.19 -34.72
N LYS A 826 -18.32 51.23 -35.49
CA LYS A 826 -17.00 50.74 -35.08
C LYS A 826 -16.54 51.29 -33.74
N ASP A 827 -16.67 52.60 -33.50
CA ASP A 827 -16.21 53.23 -32.26
C ASP A 827 -17.01 52.77 -31.04
N GLU A 828 -18.31 52.55 -31.20
CA GLU A 828 -19.20 52.03 -30.15
C GLU A 828 -18.78 50.59 -29.78
N PHE A 829 -18.60 49.74 -30.78
CA PHE A 829 -18.14 48.36 -30.59
C PHE A 829 -16.74 48.26 -29.99
N ASN A 830 -15.80 49.06 -30.48
CA ASN A 830 -14.43 49.11 -29.98
C ASN A 830 -14.38 49.54 -28.50
N LYS A 831 -15.17 50.56 -28.13
CA LYS A 831 -15.28 51.02 -26.75
C LYS A 831 -15.86 49.93 -25.85
N ALA A 832 -16.91 49.24 -26.28
CA ALA A 832 -17.49 48.12 -25.53
C ALA A 832 -16.47 46.97 -25.37
N ALA A 833 -15.71 46.65 -26.42
CA ALA A 833 -14.65 45.63 -26.35
C ALA A 833 -13.53 46.01 -25.36
N GLN A 834 -13.14 47.28 -25.31
CA GLN A 834 -12.15 47.79 -24.35
C GLN A 834 -12.64 47.69 -22.90
N GLN A 835 -13.91 47.99 -22.63
CA GLN A 835 -14.50 47.88 -21.29
C GLN A 835 -14.47 46.44 -20.74
N LEU A 836 -14.50 45.45 -21.63
CA LEU A 836 -14.39 44.02 -21.27
C LEU A 836 -12.95 43.52 -21.18
N THR A 837 -11.95 44.33 -21.56
CA THR A 837 -10.57 43.88 -21.76
C THR A 837 -9.57 44.71 -20.96
N PHE A 838 -9.48 44.43 -19.65
CA PHE A 838 -8.54 45.06 -18.72
C PHE A 838 -7.60 44.07 -18.00
N VAL A 839 -7.83 42.77 -18.14
CA VAL A 839 -6.90 41.71 -17.70
C VAL A 839 -5.85 41.57 -18.79
N ARG A 840 -4.55 41.65 -18.44
CA ARG A 840 -3.43 41.75 -19.39
C ARG A 840 -3.04 40.42 -20.05
N LEU A 841 -3.95 39.47 -20.15
CA LEU A 841 -3.78 38.21 -20.87
C LEU A 841 -4.47 38.30 -22.26
N PRO A 842 -4.18 37.40 -23.21
CA PRO A 842 -4.89 37.38 -24.49
C PRO A 842 -6.41 37.45 -24.31
N PRO A 843 -7.13 38.29 -25.07
CA PRO A 843 -6.69 39.05 -26.26
C PRO A 843 -6.21 40.49 -26.00
N TYR A 844 -5.82 40.87 -24.77
CA TYR A 844 -5.58 42.26 -24.37
C TYR A 844 -4.82 43.14 -25.37
N LEU A 845 -3.62 42.74 -25.80
CA LEU A 845 -2.82 43.56 -26.73
C LEU A 845 -3.48 43.71 -28.10
N LEU A 846 -4.19 42.69 -28.58
CA LEU A 846 -4.91 42.75 -29.85
C LEU A 846 -6.06 43.77 -29.76
N VAL A 847 -6.79 43.77 -28.64
CA VAL A 847 -7.84 44.76 -28.40
C VAL A 847 -7.27 46.17 -28.31
N GLN A 848 -6.15 46.35 -27.58
CA GLN A 848 -5.49 47.66 -27.51
C GLN A 848 -5.02 48.14 -28.89
N MET A 849 -4.39 47.27 -29.67
CA MET A 849 -3.90 47.58 -31.02
C MET A 849 -5.03 48.03 -31.96
N VAL A 850 -6.18 47.35 -31.95
CA VAL A 850 -7.27 47.62 -32.89
C VAL A 850 -8.19 48.75 -32.42
N ALA A 851 -8.48 48.82 -31.11
CA ALA A 851 -9.43 49.78 -30.56
C ALA A 851 -8.81 51.15 -30.23
N ALA A 852 -7.47 51.25 -30.09
CA ALA A 852 -6.77 52.52 -29.88
C ALA A 852 -6.36 53.24 -31.18
N ALA A 853 -6.49 52.59 -32.34
CA ALA A 853 -6.17 53.17 -33.63
C ALA A 853 -7.20 54.27 -33.99
N LYS A 854 -6.79 55.52 -33.82
CA LYS A 854 -7.45 56.71 -34.38
C LYS A 854 -6.99 56.96 -35.80
#